data_AF-F9FXV0-F1
#
_entry.id   AF-F9FXV0-F1
#
_cell.length_a   1.000
_cell.length_b   1.000
_cell.length_c   1.000
_cell.angle_alpha   90.00
_cell.angle_beta   90.00
_cell.angle_gamma   90.00
#
_symmetry.space_group_name_H-M   'P 1'
#
loop_
_entity.id
_entity.type
_entity.pdbx_description
1 polymer ?
#
loop_
_entity_poly.entity_id
_entity_poly.type
_entity_poly.pdbx_seq_one_letter_code
_entity_poly.pdbx_strand_id
1 'polypeptide(L)'
;MAPSASSPSTQWTHAPVDVAIVGGGLSGLAAAKDLVAAGKSVLVLEARDRVGGKVYDVEVKDGNGHRVEAGAEFVCKNHTRLLTLANELGIKTFPTYIEGDMLMWIPNQGRLLYDPVKMQGMPPLPEEDIAILVDITVQINEMASEIDVHQPWTHPKAKEWDRLTLSSWLDGFARDGTARGDVSLLSAIINVARTGDPETKGRMEMLTNVKNGSLEERIEGGPQNIAIKLAERLGSDTVRLQAPVRQILQNDAGYLVVGDSFRVQAQKVIIAIPPTLAGRIVYQPPLPAARDQLCQRVPMGSIGKVIAIYKTPFWRDQGLSGEVASLEGVSQSTFDSSPPDASFGAMMGFLEANEMRRLDDVSEEEIFAAVTEDFVRYFGPKAREVQSWVLQRWDNEEFSRGGHTGLFPPNVWTQFGPALTKPVGGFILRLIIAPHRLSIAALGSSFRNNFLVQTFTKSPFNPNYSHSRPLPRIQIMGSEGSHSPLPTQEQLDDDIAFDYHDLDHAPATSQGTFLQGSNESLEPLEEYQEGGYHPVHIGDVLGPSDRYRVIHKLGHGGFGTVWLCRDSLQARYIALKVMVSDLRSDEILDFSLAELDQSMPGAQYIASALDSFSIEGPNGSHQCLALLPLGPCVSPRLWMRLGTDPATILRKFAYQSTQALDFLHNNQICHGDFRPSNILVKLGNVDHLSEDELLSQLGQPEEVQVQTESGEELPASSPRYLVQPADISRLGNEFLTEEICVIDFGESFRFSSPPEDLGIPENYLPPEILLECPEAIGPACDLWALGCTLFEIREQLPLFYMIYDKDELLAEMVRFFGKLPESWWVKWEAREEYFDADGKWLRDEEDWSLEVALSKPIEIFDAGEKYKEGPKQSLQTPETEQKLLADLLYRLFKYDPRERLSAEEVLRHEWFRL
;
A
#
# COMPACT_ATOMS: atom_id res chain seq x y z
N MET A 1 4.08 24.78 48.28
CA MET A 1 5.40 24.95 48.93
C MET A 1 6.44 24.57 47.91
N ALA A 2 7.35 25.47 47.54
CA ALA A 2 8.42 25.18 46.60
C ALA A 2 9.37 24.13 47.21
N PRO A 3 9.79 23.08 46.49
CA PRO A 3 10.78 22.16 47.00
C PRO A 3 12.14 22.85 47.06
N SER A 4 12.81 22.70 48.20
CA SER A 4 14.14 23.20 48.48
C SER A 4 15.15 22.66 47.49
N ALA A 5 15.99 23.55 46.94
CA ALA A 5 17.16 23.21 46.15
C ALA A 5 18.04 22.21 46.90
N SER A 6 18.11 20.97 46.39
CA SER A 6 19.13 20.00 46.76
C SER A 6 20.45 20.39 46.10
N SER A 7 21.53 20.17 46.84
CA SER A 7 22.94 20.42 46.55
C SER A 7 23.37 19.94 45.15
N PRO A 8 24.42 20.55 44.53
CA PRO A 8 24.83 20.22 43.17
C PRO A 8 25.23 18.74 43.09
N SER A 9 24.49 17.96 42.31
CA SER A 9 24.92 16.61 41.95
C SER A 9 26.28 16.70 41.27
N THR A 10 27.23 15.89 41.73
CA THR A 10 28.57 15.80 41.17
C THR A 10 28.45 15.57 39.66
N GLN A 11 28.84 16.55 38.85
CA GLN A 11 28.88 16.38 37.40
C GLN A 11 29.85 15.25 37.09
N TRP A 12 29.37 14.18 36.46
CA TRP A 12 30.26 13.13 35.97
C TRP A 12 30.71 13.45 34.55
N THR A 13 31.96 13.11 34.26
CA THR A 13 32.59 13.29 32.97
C THR A 13 32.98 11.94 32.41
N HIS A 14 32.73 11.72 31.12
CA HIS A 14 33.19 10.54 30.40
C HIS A 14 34.42 10.86 29.57
N ALA A 15 35.26 9.87 29.29
CA ALA A 15 36.28 10.02 28.26
C ALA A 15 35.62 10.42 26.91
N PRO A 16 36.28 11.22 26.06
CA PRO A 16 35.75 11.53 24.74
C PRO A 16 35.42 10.25 23.96
N VAL A 17 34.28 10.25 23.27
CA VAL A 17 33.82 9.12 22.44
C VAL A 17 33.78 9.49 20.96
N ASP A 18 33.81 8.49 20.09
CA ASP A 18 33.61 8.72 18.66
C ASP A 18 32.15 9.12 18.39
N VAL A 19 31.20 8.44 19.04
CA VAL A 19 29.76 8.68 18.84
C VAL A 19 28.99 8.68 20.16
N ALA A 20 28.27 9.77 20.43
CA ALA A 20 27.23 9.78 21.47
C ALA A 20 25.85 9.54 20.87
N ILE A 21 25.02 8.70 21.47
CA ILE A 21 23.69 8.36 20.96
C ILE A 21 22.65 8.82 21.99
N VAL A 22 21.71 9.66 21.57
CA VAL A 22 20.63 10.16 22.42
C VAL A 22 19.41 9.26 22.24
N GLY A 23 19.06 8.52 23.29
CA GLY A 23 17.94 7.57 23.33
C GLY A 23 18.37 6.10 23.32
N GLY A 24 17.95 5.36 24.34
CA GLY A 24 18.15 3.91 24.54
C GLY A 24 16.93 3.06 24.13
N GLY A 25 16.18 3.50 23.12
CA GLY A 25 15.20 2.65 22.44
C GLY A 25 15.87 1.66 21.48
N LEU A 26 15.08 0.78 20.84
CA LEU A 26 15.60 -0.22 19.88
C LEU A 26 16.48 0.41 18.79
N SER A 27 16.07 1.57 18.26
CA SER A 27 16.80 2.35 17.26
C SER A 27 18.22 2.76 17.73
N GLY A 28 18.33 3.37 18.92
CA GLY A 28 19.61 3.82 19.45
C GLY A 28 20.52 2.66 19.87
N LEU A 29 19.95 1.60 20.44
CA LEU A 29 20.71 0.41 20.84
C LEU A 29 21.22 -0.39 19.63
N ALA A 30 20.43 -0.50 18.57
CA ALA A 30 20.88 -1.12 17.32
C ALA A 30 22.01 -0.33 16.67
N ALA A 31 21.91 1.02 16.64
CA ALA A 31 23.00 1.85 16.17
C ALA A 31 24.28 1.68 17.03
N ALA A 32 24.13 1.57 18.35
CA ALA A 32 25.26 1.32 19.25
C ALA A 32 25.93 -0.03 18.97
N LYS A 33 25.14 -1.09 18.77
CA LYS A 33 25.63 -2.42 18.38
C LYS A 33 26.52 -2.36 17.15
N ASP A 34 26.02 -1.75 16.08
CA ASP A 34 26.73 -1.71 14.80
C ASP A 34 28.02 -0.87 14.89
N LEU A 35 27.99 0.25 15.62
CA LEU A 35 29.16 1.12 15.81
C LEU A 35 30.23 0.48 16.70
N VAL A 36 29.83 -0.20 17.78
CA VAL A 36 30.75 -0.94 18.64
C VAL A 36 31.38 -2.10 17.86
N ALA A 37 30.59 -2.82 17.06
CA ALA A 37 31.10 -3.87 16.17
C ALA A 37 32.10 -3.32 15.14
N ALA A 38 31.91 -2.08 14.68
CA ALA A 38 32.85 -1.36 13.82
C ALA A 38 34.07 -0.76 14.57
N GLY A 39 34.27 -1.10 15.84
CA GLY A 39 35.41 -0.67 16.65
C GLY A 39 35.37 0.79 17.08
N LYS A 40 34.20 1.44 17.10
CA LYS A 40 34.02 2.81 17.57
C LYS A 40 33.73 2.85 19.07
N SER A 41 34.24 3.88 19.75
CA SER A 41 33.84 4.19 21.13
C SER A 41 32.48 4.89 21.13
N VAL A 42 31.53 4.33 21.87
CA VAL A 42 30.12 4.76 21.84
C VAL A 42 29.59 4.98 23.25
N LEU A 43 28.76 6.00 23.43
CA LEU A 43 27.98 6.22 24.64
C LEU A 43 26.51 6.49 24.31
N VAL A 44 25.62 5.60 24.74
CA VAL A 44 24.16 5.76 24.71
C VAL A 44 23.70 6.47 25.96
N LEU A 45 22.97 7.57 25.78
CA LEU A 45 22.42 8.43 26.82
C LEU A 45 20.89 8.29 26.81
N GLU A 46 20.36 7.51 27.74
CA GLU A 46 18.92 7.29 27.91
C GLU A 46 18.39 8.14 29.05
N ALA A 47 17.30 8.86 28.79
CA ALA A 47 16.71 9.78 29.74
C ALA A 47 16.06 9.05 30.93
N ARG A 48 15.47 7.88 30.69
CA ARG A 48 14.82 7.07 31.72
C ARG A 48 15.81 6.22 32.51
N ASP A 49 15.31 5.63 33.57
CA ASP A 49 15.95 4.57 34.35
C ASP A 49 15.83 3.17 33.69
N ARG A 50 15.37 3.10 32.45
CA ARG A 50 15.20 1.87 31.66
C ARG A 50 15.48 2.08 30.19
N VAL A 51 15.89 1.01 29.50
CA VAL A 51 15.93 0.95 28.03
C VAL A 51 14.58 0.50 27.44
N GLY A 52 14.48 0.57 26.10
CA GLY A 52 13.34 0.07 25.32
C GLY A 52 12.44 1.14 24.74
N GLY A 53 12.47 2.36 25.30
CA GLY A 53 11.65 3.47 24.81
C GLY A 53 10.15 3.12 24.85
N LYS A 54 9.50 3.10 23.68
CA LYS A 54 8.08 2.74 23.49
C LYS A 54 7.79 1.24 23.54
N VAL A 55 8.83 0.42 23.60
CA VAL A 55 8.70 -0.99 23.93
C VAL A 55 8.89 -1.11 25.44
N TYR A 56 7.83 -1.50 26.13
CA TYR A 56 7.78 -1.43 27.59
C TYR A 56 6.89 -2.52 28.16
N ASP A 57 7.47 -3.34 29.03
CA ASP A 57 6.80 -4.45 29.68
C ASP A 57 6.67 -4.14 31.17
N VAL A 58 5.49 -4.38 31.73
CA VAL A 58 5.14 -4.07 33.12
C VAL A 58 4.88 -5.36 33.86
N GLU A 59 5.38 -5.44 35.10
CA GLU A 59 5.05 -6.54 36.01
C GLU A 59 3.61 -6.41 36.51
N VAL A 60 2.86 -7.48 36.37
CA VAL A 60 1.49 -7.60 36.87
C VAL A 60 1.53 -7.66 38.40
N LYS A 61 0.65 -6.91 39.06
CA LYS A 61 0.53 -6.89 40.52
C LYS A 61 -0.28 -8.09 41.06
N ASP A 62 0.06 -9.30 40.61
CA ASP A 62 -0.59 -10.55 41.03
C ASP A 62 0.25 -11.36 42.02
N GLY A 63 1.50 -10.96 42.26
CA GLY A 63 2.44 -11.63 43.17
C GLY A 63 3.17 -12.84 42.56
N ASN A 64 2.99 -13.13 41.27
CA ASN A 64 3.62 -14.25 40.57
C ASN A 64 4.77 -13.80 39.65
N GLY A 65 5.02 -12.50 39.55
CA GLY A 65 6.06 -11.94 38.68
C GLY A 65 5.72 -12.01 37.19
N HIS A 66 4.44 -12.22 36.84
CA HIS A 66 3.98 -12.17 35.46
C HIS A 66 4.21 -10.79 34.86
N ARG A 67 4.38 -10.72 33.54
CA ARG A 67 4.62 -9.48 32.80
C ARG A 67 3.65 -9.36 31.63
N VAL A 68 3.30 -8.12 31.29
CA VAL A 68 2.46 -7.78 30.13
C VAL A 68 3.03 -6.59 29.39
N GLU A 69 2.80 -6.51 28.09
CA GLU A 69 3.34 -5.48 27.21
C GLU A 69 2.50 -4.20 27.30
N ALA A 70 2.92 -3.20 28.09
CA ALA A 70 2.24 -1.91 28.16
C ALA A 70 2.58 -0.97 26.98
N GLY A 71 3.62 -1.30 26.21
CA GLY A 71 4.03 -0.64 24.98
C GLY A 71 3.67 -1.40 23.71
N ALA A 72 4.54 -1.30 22.70
CA ALA A 72 4.45 -2.12 21.49
C ALA A 72 4.52 -3.61 21.85
N GLU A 73 3.74 -4.45 21.16
CA GLU A 73 3.51 -5.86 21.52
C GLU A 73 3.72 -6.81 20.33
N PHE A 74 3.22 -6.44 19.15
CA PHE A 74 3.11 -7.34 18.00
C PHE A 74 4.28 -7.25 17.03
N VAL A 75 4.57 -8.37 16.37
CA VAL A 75 5.50 -8.50 15.24
C VAL A 75 4.89 -9.33 14.11
N CYS A 76 5.45 -9.25 12.90
CA CYS A 76 5.07 -10.11 11.78
C CYS A 76 6.31 -10.50 10.95
N LYS A 77 6.14 -11.43 10.00
CA LYS A 77 7.23 -11.93 9.13
C LYS A 77 8.00 -10.82 8.41
N ASN A 78 7.32 -9.72 8.04
CA ASN A 78 7.94 -8.58 7.39
C ASN A 78 8.88 -7.83 8.37
N HIS A 79 8.88 -8.05 9.68
CA HIS A 79 9.79 -7.38 10.61
C HIS A 79 11.22 -7.95 10.59
N THR A 80 11.76 -8.27 9.41
CA THR A 80 13.01 -9.02 9.20
C THR A 80 14.17 -8.55 10.07
N ARG A 81 14.49 -7.26 10.10
CA ARG A 81 15.60 -6.71 10.92
C ARG A 81 15.40 -6.92 12.42
N LEU A 82 14.16 -6.80 12.90
CA LEU A 82 13.84 -6.99 14.30
C LEU A 82 13.86 -8.48 14.67
N LEU A 83 13.28 -9.34 13.83
CA LEU A 83 13.27 -10.78 14.02
C LEU A 83 14.70 -11.35 13.98
N THR A 84 15.55 -10.88 13.08
CA THR A 84 16.99 -11.20 13.07
C THR A 84 17.65 -10.80 14.38
N LEU A 85 17.39 -9.60 14.89
CA LEU A 85 17.94 -9.15 16.17
C LEU A 85 17.43 -9.98 17.35
N ALA A 86 16.15 -10.35 17.37
CA ALA A 86 15.57 -11.22 18.39
C ALA A 86 16.24 -12.60 18.36
N ASN A 87 16.39 -13.20 17.18
CA ASN A 87 17.05 -14.48 16.97
C ASN A 87 18.52 -14.46 17.43
N GLU A 88 19.28 -13.42 17.10
CA GLU A 88 20.66 -13.24 17.59
C GLU A 88 20.77 -13.19 19.12
N LEU A 89 19.72 -12.73 19.80
CA LEU A 89 19.63 -12.64 21.26
C LEU A 89 18.96 -13.88 21.89
N GLY A 90 18.66 -14.90 21.08
CA GLY A 90 17.99 -16.13 21.50
C GLY A 90 16.58 -15.88 22.05
N ILE A 91 15.86 -14.91 21.48
CA ILE A 91 14.48 -14.58 21.83
C ILE A 91 13.58 -15.12 20.72
N LYS A 92 12.55 -15.89 21.09
CA LYS A 92 11.60 -16.49 20.16
C LYS A 92 10.34 -15.67 20.03
N THR A 93 9.56 -15.97 19.00
CA THR A 93 8.20 -15.47 18.81
C THR A 93 7.17 -16.58 19.07
N PHE A 94 5.92 -16.19 19.25
CA PHE A 94 4.77 -17.09 19.33
C PHE A 94 3.55 -16.42 18.67
N PRO A 95 2.60 -17.18 18.10
CA PRO A 95 1.45 -16.60 17.41
C PRO A 95 0.52 -15.85 18.36
N THR A 96 -0.06 -14.76 17.87
CA THR A 96 -1.17 -14.08 18.56
C THR A 96 -2.38 -15.02 18.58
N TYR A 97 -3.09 -15.08 19.71
CA TYR A 97 -4.26 -15.93 19.82
C TYR A 97 -5.42 -15.36 18.99
N ILE A 98 -5.92 -16.16 18.03
CA ILE A 98 -6.99 -15.76 17.12
C ILE A 98 -8.14 -16.79 17.04
N GLU A 99 -8.10 -17.86 17.83
CA GLU A 99 -9.13 -18.90 17.78
C GLU A 99 -10.46 -18.40 18.35
N GLY A 100 -11.54 -18.57 17.58
CA GLY A 100 -12.90 -18.13 17.93
C GLY A 100 -13.32 -16.88 17.17
N ASP A 101 -14.57 -16.48 17.39
CA ASP A 101 -15.15 -15.32 16.69
C ASP A 101 -14.52 -14.01 17.19
N MET A 102 -14.26 -13.11 16.25
CA MET A 102 -14.06 -11.70 16.51
C MET A 102 -15.41 -11.02 16.77
N LEU A 103 -15.40 -9.96 17.60
CA LEU A 103 -16.58 -9.16 17.87
C LEU A 103 -16.49 -7.78 17.20
N MET A 104 -17.54 -7.43 16.46
CA MET A 104 -17.84 -6.05 16.09
C MET A 104 -18.98 -5.52 16.96
N TRP A 105 -18.82 -4.33 17.53
CA TRP A 105 -19.88 -3.65 18.26
C TRP A 105 -20.32 -2.37 17.56
N ILE A 106 -21.61 -2.33 17.20
CA ILE A 106 -22.24 -1.18 16.55
C ILE A 106 -23.33 -0.62 17.47
N PRO A 107 -23.33 0.69 17.74
CA PRO A 107 -24.39 1.36 18.50
C PRO A 107 -25.78 1.00 17.97
N ASN A 108 -26.71 0.67 18.86
CA ASN A 108 -28.10 0.28 18.56
C ASN A 108 -28.30 -1.06 17.84
N GLN A 109 -27.26 -1.64 17.23
CA GLN A 109 -27.31 -2.97 16.60
C GLN A 109 -26.75 -4.07 17.51
N GLY A 110 -25.80 -3.72 18.39
CA GLY A 110 -25.24 -4.60 19.41
C GLY A 110 -24.03 -5.41 18.93
N ARG A 111 -23.91 -6.64 19.42
CA ARG A 111 -22.78 -7.55 19.13
C ARG A 111 -23.00 -8.24 17.79
N LEU A 112 -22.05 -8.11 16.89
CA LEU A 112 -21.91 -8.96 15.69
C LEU A 112 -20.67 -9.81 15.87
N LEU A 113 -20.84 -11.13 15.80
CA LEU A 113 -19.75 -12.09 15.85
C LEU A 113 -19.45 -12.57 14.44
N TYR A 114 -18.16 -12.70 14.11
CA TYR A 114 -17.74 -13.26 12.84
C TYR A 114 -16.34 -13.85 12.94
N ASP A 115 -16.09 -14.83 12.08
CA ASP A 115 -14.77 -15.41 11.88
C ASP A 115 -14.01 -14.55 10.86
N PRO A 116 -12.97 -13.80 11.28
CA PRO A 116 -12.25 -12.92 10.38
C PRO A 116 -11.43 -13.69 9.33
N VAL A 117 -11.14 -14.98 9.53
CA VAL A 117 -10.45 -15.81 8.52
C VAL A 117 -11.42 -16.25 7.43
N LYS A 118 -12.63 -16.71 7.81
CA LYS A 118 -13.66 -17.07 6.83
C LYS A 118 -14.16 -15.88 6.03
N MET A 119 -14.27 -14.71 6.67
CA MET A 119 -14.75 -13.50 5.99
C MET A 119 -13.63 -12.64 5.38
N GLN A 120 -12.41 -13.17 5.24
CA GLN A 120 -11.26 -12.45 4.65
C GLN A 120 -11.02 -11.05 5.28
N GLY A 121 -11.22 -10.94 6.59
CA GLY A 121 -11.11 -9.69 7.35
C GLY A 121 -12.28 -8.73 7.21
N MET A 122 -13.26 -9.02 6.35
CA MET A 122 -14.45 -8.20 6.17
C MET A 122 -15.46 -8.42 7.32
N PRO A 123 -15.97 -7.35 7.93
CA PRO A 123 -17.02 -7.47 8.92
C PRO A 123 -18.38 -7.82 8.28
N PRO A 124 -19.31 -8.42 9.04
CA PRO A 124 -20.61 -8.88 8.55
C PRO A 124 -21.59 -7.70 8.37
N LEU A 125 -21.32 -6.86 7.37
CA LEU A 125 -22.02 -5.62 7.12
C LEU A 125 -23.04 -5.74 5.99
N PRO A 126 -23.98 -4.79 5.87
CA PRO A 126 -24.78 -4.66 4.66
C PRO A 126 -23.88 -4.60 3.42
N GLU A 127 -24.30 -5.23 2.32
CA GLU A 127 -23.52 -5.32 1.08
C GLU A 127 -23.07 -3.95 0.55
N GLU A 128 -23.92 -2.92 0.70
CA GLU A 128 -23.61 -1.53 0.33
C GLU A 128 -22.44 -0.93 1.10
N ASP A 129 -22.25 -1.36 2.35
CA ASP A 129 -21.20 -0.89 3.24
C ASP A 129 -19.90 -1.68 3.01
N ILE A 130 -20.02 -2.97 2.66
CA ILE A 130 -18.89 -3.79 2.19
C ILE A 130 -18.33 -3.23 0.89
N ALA A 131 -19.18 -2.88 -0.09
CA ALA A 131 -18.74 -2.31 -1.37
C ALA A 131 -17.92 -1.02 -1.19
N ILE A 132 -18.35 -0.14 -0.28
CA ILE A 132 -17.61 1.09 0.06
C ILE A 132 -16.25 0.76 0.69
N LEU A 133 -16.20 -0.20 1.63
CA LEU A 133 -14.94 -0.61 2.25
C LEU A 133 -13.98 -1.22 1.22
N VAL A 134 -14.49 -2.00 0.27
CA VAL A 134 -13.70 -2.56 -0.84
C VAL A 134 -13.14 -1.45 -1.72
N ASP A 135 -13.98 -0.51 -2.19
CA ASP A 135 -13.54 0.61 -3.03
C ASP A 135 -12.45 1.45 -2.36
N ILE A 136 -12.62 1.73 -1.07
CA ILE A 136 -11.64 2.46 -0.28
C ILE A 136 -10.33 1.67 -0.15
N THR A 137 -10.42 0.36 0.14
CA THR A 137 -9.26 -0.52 0.30
C THR A 137 -8.45 -0.62 -0.99
N VAL A 138 -9.14 -0.79 -2.12
CA VAL A 138 -8.52 -0.83 -3.45
C VAL A 138 -7.77 0.46 -3.74
N GLN A 139 -8.42 1.63 -3.59
CA GLN A 139 -7.78 2.90 -3.89
C GLN A 139 -6.57 3.19 -2.98
N ILE A 140 -6.66 2.86 -1.68
CA ILE A 140 -5.51 3.02 -0.78
C ILE A 140 -4.36 2.10 -1.15
N ASN A 141 -4.66 0.84 -1.51
CA ASN A 141 -3.64 -0.12 -1.91
C ASN A 141 -2.95 0.27 -3.22
N GLU A 142 -3.70 0.77 -4.20
CA GLU A 142 -3.15 1.33 -5.44
C GLU A 142 -2.21 2.50 -5.14
N MET A 143 -2.69 3.52 -4.40
CA MET A 143 -1.85 4.66 -4.00
C MET A 143 -0.61 4.23 -3.20
N ALA A 144 -0.74 3.22 -2.33
CA ALA A 144 0.37 2.73 -1.51
C ALA A 144 1.41 1.96 -2.33
N SER A 145 0.99 1.29 -3.40
CA SER A 145 1.88 0.52 -4.27
C SER A 145 2.86 1.40 -5.07
N GLU A 146 2.48 2.67 -5.30
CA GLU A 146 3.22 3.69 -6.04
C GLU A 146 4.22 4.49 -5.16
N ILE A 147 4.08 4.44 -3.83
CA ILE A 147 4.90 5.25 -2.92
C ILE A 147 6.29 4.63 -2.66
N ASP A 148 7.35 5.41 -2.91
CA ASP A 148 8.66 5.18 -2.29
C ASP A 148 8.61 5.60 -0.81
N VAL A 149 8.63 4.62 0.09
CA VAL A 149 8.58 4.82 1.54
C VAL A 149 9.79 5.59 2.11
N HIS A 150 10.89 5.69 1.36
CA HIS A 150 12.09 6.42 1.76
C HIS A 150 12.03 7.91 1.39
N GLN A 151 11.35 8.25 0.31
CA GLN A 151 11.22 9.62 -0.19
C GLN A 151 9.79 9.94 -0.65
N PRO A 152 8.76 9.72 0.19
CA PRO A 152 7.37 9.81 -0.26
C PRO A 152 6.94 11.21 -0.72
N TRP A 153 7.68 12.25 -0.34
CA TRP A 153 7.47 13.63 -0.78
C TRP A 153 7.85 13.88 -2.25
N THR A 154 8.62 12.98 -2.88
CA THR A 154 8.95 13.08 -4.31
C THR A 154 7.87 12.48 -5.21
N HIS A 155 6.84 11.83 -4.63
CA HIS A 155 5.74 11.31 -5.42
C HIS A 155 5.01 12.47 -6.13
N PRO A 156 4.65 12.32 -7.42
CA PRO A 156 3.95 13.33 -8.21
C PRO A 156 2.69 13.90 -7.56
N LYS A 157 1.86 13.01 -7.00
CA LYS A 157 0.65 13.37 -6.25
C LYS A 157 0.92 13.66 -4.77
N ALA A 158 2.16 13.68 -4.30
CA ALA A 158 2.47 13.92 -2.88
C ALA A 158 1.87 15.24 -2.38
N LYS A 159 1.98 16.34 -3.14
CA LYS A 159 1.38 17.65 -2.77
C LYS A 159 -0.15 17.57 -2.69
N GLU A 160 -0.78 16.80 -3.58
CA GLU A 160 -2.23 16.59 -3.57
C GLU A 160 -2.69 15.71 -2.40
N TRP A 161 -2.01 14.60 -2.14
CA TRP A 161 -2.36 13.70 -1.05
C TRP A 161 -2.00 14.29 0.30
N ASP A 162 -0.95 15.11 0.39
CA ASP A 162 -0.52 15.72 1.64
C ASP A 162 -1.34 16.97 2.00
N ARG A 163 -1.97 17.66 1.05
CA ARG A 163 -2.89 18.77 1.38
C ARG A 163 -4.23 18.29 1.95
N LEU A 164 -4.63 17.05 1.62
CA LEU A 164 -5.87 16.45 2.10
C LEU A 164 -5.65 15.81 3.48
N THR A 165 -6.63 15.94 4.35
CA THR A 165 -6.72 15.02 5.50
C THR A 165 -7.26 13.68 5.01
N LEU A 166 -6.90 12.59 5.69
CA LEU A 166 -7.52 11.29 5.43
C LEU A 166 -9.05 11.38 5.52
N SER A 167 -9.57 12.11 6.51
CA SER A 167 -11.01 12.26 6.69
C SER A 167 -11.68 12.95 5.52
N SER A 168 -11.12 14.07 5.04
CA SER A 168 -11.70 14.79 3.89
C SER A 168 -11.69 13.96 2.61
N TRP A 169 -10.77 13.00 2.49
CA TRP A 169 -10.77 12.04 1.39
C TRP A 169 -11.87 10.98 1.56
N LEU A 170 -12.03 10.45 2.78
CA LEU A 170 -13.10 9.50 3.13
C LEU A 170 -14.52 10.10 2.99
N ASP A 171 -14.68 11.39 3.24
CA ASP A 171 -15.95 12.12 3.04
C ASP A 171 -16.42 12.07 1.56
N GLY A 172 -15.51 11.76 0.61
CA GLY A 172 -15.86 11.48 -0.79
C GLY A 172 -16.70 10.21 -0.98
N PHE A 173 -16.67 9.29 0.00
CA PHE A 173 -17.37 8.01 -0.02
C PHE A 173 -18.62 8.01 0.87
N ALA A 174 -18.70 8.86 1.91
CA ALA A 174 -19.81 8.92 2.86
C ALA A 174 -20.24 10.37 3.20
N ARG A 175 -21.55 10.65 3.16
CA ARG A 175 -22.10 12.03 3.23
C ARG A 175 -22.10 12.72 4.61
N ASP A 176 -21.96 12.00 5.73
CA ASP A 176 -22.18 12.56 7.07
C ASP A 176 -21.13 12.12 8.13
N GLY A 177 -19.95 11.68 7.69
CA GLY A 177 -18.87 11.31 8.60
C GLY A 177 -18.32 12.51 9.37
N THR A 178 -18.48 12.54 10.69
CA THR A 178 -17.80 13.53 11.57
C THR A 178 -16.46 13.02 12.07
N ALA A 179 -15.81 12.09 11.35
CA ALA A 179 -14.42 11.79 11.64
C ALA A 179 -13.61 13.08 11.38
N ARG A 180 -12.70 13.40 12.28
CA ARG A 180 -11.75 14.52 12.11
C ARG A 180 -10.40 13.90 12.30
N GLY A 181 -9.81 13.45 11.20
CA GLY A 181 -8.45 12.94 11.18
C GLY A 181 -7.47 14.10 11.10
N ASP A 182 -6.55 14.19 12.07
CA ASP A 182 -5.49 15.22 12.08
C ASP A 182 -4.28 14.85 11.18
N VAL A 183 -4.32 13.71 10.50
CA VAL A 183 -3.25 13.22 9.61
C VAL A 183 -3.58 13.45 8.14
N SER A 184 -2.54 13.70 7.34
CA SER A 184 -2.71 13.81 5.89
C SER A 184 -3.03 12.46 5.23
N LEU A 185 -3.70 12.48 4.07
CA LEU A 185 -3.93 11.28 3.26
C LEU A 185 -2.59 10.65 2.84
N LEU A 186 -1.59 11.46 2.48
CA LEU A 186 -0.24 10.95 2.20
C LEU A 186 0.33 10.15 3.39
N SER A 187 0.09 10.60 4.63
CA SER A 187 0.51 9.86 5.82
C SER A 187 -0.16 8.50 5.94
N ALA A 188 -1.44 8.40 5.57
CA ALA A 188 -2.16 7.13 5.53
C ALA A 188 -1.53 6.17 4.52
N ILE A 189 -1.34 6.64 3.30
CA ILE A 189 -0.77 5.88 2.19
C ILE A 189 0.63 5.36 2.57
N ILE A 190 1.49 6.21 3.14
CA ILE A 190 2.84 5.83 3.58
C ILE A 190 2.79 4.72 4.64
N ASN A 191 1.84 4.79 5.60
CA ASN A 191 1.75 3.77 6.64
C ASN A 191 1.34 2.41 6.06
N VAL A 192 0.45 2.40 5.06
CA VAL A 192 0.09 1.20 4.32
C VAL A 192 1.28 0.67 3.51
N ALA A 193 1.95 1.52 2.73
CA ALA A 193 3.11 1.14 1.93
C ALA A 193 4.24 0.51 2.78
N ARG A 194 4.41 0.96 4.03
CA ARG A 194 5.43 0.45 4.97
C ARG A 194 5.19 -0.96 5.52
N THR A 195 3.99 -1.50 5.37
CA THR A 195 3.68 -2.88 5.77
C THR A 195 4.39 -3.89 4.88
N GLY A 196 4.59 -3.56 3.60
CA GLY A 196 5.34 -4.36 2.64
C GLY A 196 6.84 -4.31 2.88
N ASP A 197 7.60 -5.02 2.06
CA ASP A 197 9.05 -5.12 2.10
C ASP A 197 9.65 -4.99 0.67
N PRO A 198 10.96 -5.18 0.46
CA PRO A 198 11.53 -5.04 -0.88
C PRO A 198 10.94 -5.97 -1.94
N GLU A 199 10.33 -7.08 -1.54
CA GLU A 199 9.77 -8.11 -2.43
C GLU A 199 8.23 -7.99 -2.56
N THR A 200 7.57 -7.42 -1.55
CA THR A 200 6.11 -7.33 -1.48
C THR A 200 5.62 -5.90 -1.25
N LYS A 201 4.66 -5.45 -2.06
CA LYS A 201 4.04 -4.13 -1.88
C LYS A 201 3.20 -4.09 -0.59
N GLY A 202 3.23 -2.96 0.11
CA GLY A 202 2.42 -2.78 1.32
C GLY A 202 0.94 -2.69 1.02
N ARG A 203 0.12 -3.27 1.89
CA ARG A 203 -1.35 -3.37 1.73
C ARG A 203 -2.08 -3.06 3.02
N MET A 204 -3.28 -2.52 2.90
CA MET A 204 -4.10 -2.07 4.02
C MET A 204 -4.49 -3.24 4.92
N GLU A 205 -4.74 -4.40 4.33
CA GLU A 205 -5.09 -5.65 5.00
C GLU A 205 -3.92 -6.11 5.90
N MET A 206 -2.67 -5.94 5.46
CA MET A 206 -1.49 -6.23 6.29
C MET A 206 -1.38 -5.29 7.48
N LEU A 207 -1.88 -4.05 7.37
CA LEU A 207 -1.91 -3.09 8.48
C LEU A 207 -2.99 -3.48 9.51
N THR A 208 -4.14 -4.00 9.09
CA THR A 208 -5.32 -4.20 9.95
C THR A 208 -5.51 -5.62 10.49
N ASN A 209 -5.00 -6.65 9.81
CA ASN A 209 -5.30 -8.04 10.13
C ASN A 209 -4.31 -8.65 11.13
N VAL A 210 -4.77 -9.68 11.85
CA VAL A 210 -3.92 -10.54 12.68
C VAL A 210 -3.27 -11.64 11.87
N LYS A 211 -4.06 -12.54 11.28
CA LYS A 211 -3.52 -13.54 10.35
C LYS A 211 -3.00 -12.83 9.09
N ASN A 212 -1.80 -13.21 8.63
CA ASN A 212 -1.13 -12.62 7.46
C ASN A 212 -0.92 -11.09 7.54
N GLY A 213 -0.98 -10.51 8.74
CA GLY A 213 -0.88 -9.07 8.95
C GLY A 213 0.12 -8.68 10.03
N SER A 214 0.12 -7.40 10.40
CA SER A 214 1.12 -6.80 11.30
C SER A 214 0.97 -7.21 12.77
N LEU A 215 -0.13 -7.90 13.11
CA LEU A 215 -0.45 -8.34 14.47
C LEU A 215 -0.18 -9.84 14.71
N GLU A 216 0.41 -10.53 13.73
CA GLU A 216 0.46 -11.99 13.63
C GLU A 216 1.16 -12.71 14.80
N GLU A 217 2.27 -12.16 15.29
CA GLU A 217 3.09 -12.79 16.33
C GLU A 217 3.39 -11.84 17.51
N ARG A 218 3.78 -12.43 18.63
CA ARG A 218 4.25 -11.76 19.85
C ARG A 218 5.62 -12.30 20.25
N ILE A 219 6.36 -11.53 21.05
CA ILE A 219 7.72 -11.87 21.51
C ILE A 219 7.66 -12.60 22.86
N GLU A 220 8.34 -13.74 22.98
CA GLU A 220 8.44 -14.48 24.24
C GLU A 220 9.12 -13.64 25.33
N GLY A 221 8.42 -13.42 26.45
CA GLY A 221 8.88 -12.59 27.56
C GLY A 221 8.76 -11.08 27.31
N GLY A 222 8.09 -10.67 26.24
CA GLY A 222 7.82 -9.29 25.88
C GLY A 222 8.93 -8.66 25.02
N PRO A 223 8.57 -7.74 24.10
CA PRO A 223 9.52 -7.14 23.18
C PRO A 223 10.54 -6.21 23.85
N GLN A 224 10.31 -5.74 25.10
CA GLN A 224 11.31 -4.93 25.80
C GLN A 224 12.57 -5.74 26.10
N ASN A 225 12.42 -7.07 26.23
CA ASN A 225 13.52 -7.99 26.45
C ASN A 225 14.62 -7.89 25.37
N ILE A 226 14.26 -7.56 24.12
CA ILE A 226 15.22 -7.29 23.04
C ILE A 226 16.14 -6.12 23.41
N ALA A 227 15.55 -5.01 23.89
CA ALA A 227 16.31 -3.84 24.30
C ALA A 227 17.17 -4.10 25.55
N ILE A 228 16.63 -4.84 26.52
CA ILE A 228 17.34 -5.20 27.75
C ILE A 228 18.57 -6.05 27.44
N LYS A 229 18.39 -7.19 26.74
CA LYS A 229 19.52 -8.07 26.38
C LYS A 229 20.55 -7.38 25.50
N LEU A 230 20.11 -6.49 24.61
CA LEU A 230 21.04 -5.72 23.78
C LEU A 230 21.86 -4.72 24.62
N ALA A 231 21.24 -4.04 25.57
CA ALA A 231 21.94 -3.14 26.49
C ALA A 231 22.92 -3.90 27.41
N GLU A 232 22.53 -5.08 27.90
CA GLU A 232 23.42 -5.97 28.67
C GLU A 232 24.65 -6.40 27.86
N ARG A 233 24.45 -6.77 26.59
CA ARG A 233 25.54 -7.14 25.67
C ARG A 233 26.49 -5.98 25.36
N LEU A 234 25.95 -4.76 25.26
CA LEU A 234 26.76 -3.54 25.08
C LEU A 234 27.52 -3.15 26.35
N GLY A 235 26.98 -3.48 27.52
CA GLY A 235 27.59 -3.23 28.82
C GLY A 235 27.30 -1.84 29.39
N SER A 236 27.42 -1.74 30.71
CA SER A 236 27.10 -0.52 31.46
C SER A 236 27.99 0.68 31.13
N ASP A 237 29.17 0.46 30.54
CA ASP A 237 30.05 1.55 30.13
C ASP A 237 29.62 2.21 28.84
N THR A 238 28.89 1.49 27.98
CA THR A 238 28.32 2.03 26.75
C THR A 238 26.91 2.59 26.95
N VAL A 239 26.12 2.07 27.89
CA VAL A 239 24.73 2.53 28.11
C VAL A 239 24.58 3.22 29.47
N ARG A 240 24.22 4.51 29.46
CA ARG A 240 23.95 5.31 30.67
C ARG A 240 22.48 5.69 30.73
N LEU A 241 21.84 5.27 31.81
CA LEU A 241 20.46 5.58 32.17
C LEU A 241 20.40 6.88 32.98
N GLN A 242 19.21 7.44 33.14
CA GLN A 242 18.97 8.71 33.86
C GLN A 242 19.87 9.85 33.37
N ALA A 243 20.13 9.86 32.06
CA ALA A 243 21.00 10.80 31.38
C ALA A 243 20.22 11.63 30.35
N PRO A 244 19.22 12.44 30.77
CA PRO A 244 18.48 13.29 29.84
C PRO A 244 19.40 14.35 29.23
N VAL A 245 19.53 14.30 27.91
CA VAL A 245 20.28 15.32 27.15
C VAL A 245 19.47 16.61 27.08
N ARG A 246 20.09 17.71 27.49
CA ARG A 246 19.48 19.06 27.49
C ARG A 246 20.04 19.95 26.38
N GLN A 247 21.34 19.83 26.12
CA GLN A 247 22.02 20.67 25.15
C GLN A 247 23.03 19.88 24.32
N ILE A 248 23.23 20.33 23.10
CA ILE A 248 24.23 19.82 22.18
C ILE A 248 24.95 21.02 21.56
N LEU A 249 26.23 21.17 21.89
CA LEU A 249 27.03 22.34 21.56
C LEU A 249 28.19 21.94 20.65
N GLN A 250 28.31 22.56 19.48
CA GLN A 250 29.42 22.36 18.56
C GLN A 250 30.66 23.13 19.01
N ASN A 251 31.82 22.47 18.92
CA ASN A 251 33.13 23.04 19.22
C ASN A 251 34.20 22.50 18.25
N ASP A 252 35.45 22.95 18.41
CA ASP A 252 36.55 22.54 17.52
C ASP A 252 36.88 21.04 17.60
N ALA A 253 36.49 20.36 18.69
CA ALA A 253 36.72 18.93 18.91
C ALA A 253 35.52 18.05 18.50
N GLY A 254 34.61 18.60 17.68
CA GLY A 254 33.33 18.00 17.36
C GLY A 254 32.25 18.62 18.22
N TYR A 255 31.82 17.91 19.26
CA TYR A 255 30.64 18.34 20.00
C TYR A 255 30.58 17.93 21.46
N LEU A 256 29.96 18.80 22.25
CA LEU A 256 29.73 18.63 23.67
C LEU A 256 28.24 18.36 23.92
N VAL A 257 27.94 17.14 24.38
CA VAL A 257 26.60 16.72 24.81
C VAL A 257 26.46 16.97 26.30
N VAL A 258 25.43 17.72 26.70
CA VAL A 258 25.24 18.20 28.06
C VAL A 258 23.88 17.74 28.59
N GLY A 259 23.89 17.15 29.78
CA GLY A 259 22.69 16.90 30.58
C GLY A 259 22.79 17.56 31.96
N ASP A 260 21.80 17.30 32.81
CA ASP A 260 21.70 17.95 34.12
C ASP A 260 22.90 17.59 35.05
N SER A 261 23.41 16.37 34.92
CA SER A 261 24.47 15.81 35.77
C SER A 261 25.75 15.41 35.01
N PHE A 262 25.86 15.74 33.71
CA PHE A 262 26.98 15.26 32.91
C PHE A 262 27.35 16.15 31.73
N ARG A 263 28.59 15.98 31.27
CA ARG A 263 29.12 16.56 30.04
C ARG A 263 29.99 15.53 29.33
N VAL A 264 29.71 15.28 28.05
CA VAL A 264 30.40 14.26 27.25
C VAL A 264 30.85 14.89 25.93
N GLN A 265 32.15 14.77 25.63
CA GLN A 265 32.68 15.15 24.33
C GLN A 265 32.52 14.00 23.33
N ALA A 266 32.04 14.28 22.13
CA ALA A 266 31.87 13.32 21.05
C ALA A 266 32.27 13.90 19.69
N GLN A 267 32.79 13.07 18.78
CA GLN A 267 33.06 13.50 17.40
C GLN A 267 31.77 13.59 16.57
N LYS A 268 30.85 12.66 16.79
CA LYS A 268 29.51 12.63 16.19
C LYS A 268 28.43 12.35 17.25
N VAL A 269 27.19 12.70 16.94
CA VAL A 269 26.00 12.40 17.74
C VAL A 269 24.94 11.83 16.83
N ILE A 270 24.25 10.80 17.34
CA ILE A 270 23.04 10.25 16.75
C ILE A 270 21.86 10.60 17.65
N ILE A 271 20.82 11.20 17.08
CA ILE A 271 19.58 11.51 17.78
C ILE A 271 18.54 10.44 17.43
N ALA A 272 18.38 9.46 18.33
CA ALA A 272 17.51 8.30 18.16
C ALA A 272 16.21 8.44 18.97
N ILE A 273 15.64 9.65 18.97
CA ILE A 273 14.38 10.01 19.64
C ILE A 273 13.40 10.68 18.66
N PRO A 274 12.08 10.65 18.92
CA PRO A 274 11.07 11.31 18.07
C PRO A 274 11.35 12.80 17.80
N PRO A 275 10.93 13.37 16.64
CA PRO A 275 11.16 14.78 16.30
C PRO A 275 10.62 15.74 17.36
N THR A 276 9.45 15.46 17.94
CA THR A 276 8.85 16.26 19.02
C THR A 276 9.73 16.38 20.28
N LEU A 277 10.57 15.37 20.55
CA LEU A 277 11.52 15.40 21.66
C LEU A 277 12.85 16.02 21.23
N ALA A 278 13.30 15.74 20.00
CA ALA A 278 14.52 16.33 19.45
C ALA A 278 14.44 17.87 19.44
N GLY A 279 13.28 18.46 19.16
CA GLY A 279 13.05 19.91 19.22
C GLY A 279 13.11 20.54 20.62
N ARG A 280 13.19 19.73 21.69
CA ARG A 280 13.31 20.21 23.08
C ARG A 280 14.75 20.27 23.58
N ILE A 281 15.71 19.79 22.79
CA ILE A 281 17.13 19.93 23.06
C ILE A 281 17.59 21.30 22.56
N VAL A 282 18.43 21.99 23.33
CA VAL A 282 19.05 23.24 22.88
C VAL A 282 20.26 22.92 22.01
N TYR A 283 20.29 23.45 20.78
CA TYR A 283 21.40 23.27 19.86
C TYR A 283 22.19 24.57 19.70
N GLN A 284 23.52 24.45 19.66
CA GLN A 284 24.40 25.55 19.29
C GLN A 284 25.44 25.05 18.26
N PRO A 285 25.43 25.55 17.00
CA PRO A 285 24.48 26.52 16.45
C PRO A 285 23.04 25.97 16.40
N PRO A 286 22.01 26.83 16.25
CA PRO A 286 20.63 26.40 16.09
C PRO A 286 20.45 25.43 14.92
N LEU A 287 19.41 24.59 15.00
CA LEU A 287 19.04 23.71 13.88
C LEU A 287 18.65 24.52 12.63
N PRO A 288 18.90 24.00 11.42
CA PRO A 288 18.37 24.58 10.19
C PRO A 288 16.85 24.76 10.27
N ALA A 289 16.33 25.84 9.69
CA ALA A 289 14.93 26.22 9.81
C ALA A 289 13.95 25.10 9.46
N ALA A 290 14.18 24.36 8.36
CA ALA A 290 13.32 23.24 7.97
C ALA A 290 13.28 22.13 9.04
N ARG A 291 14.41 21.84 9.69
CA ARG A 291 14.50 20.82 10.75
C ARG A 291 13.85 21.30 12.04
N ASP A 292 14.05 22.55 12.41
CA ASP A 292 13.41 23.16 13.58
C ASP A 292 11.87 23.18 13.42
N GLN A 293 11.39 23.60 12.24
CA GLN A 293 9.96 23.61 11.91
C GLN A 293 9.33 22.21 11.88
N LEU A 294 10.04 21.21 11.35
CA LEU A 294 9.61 19.81 11.38
C LEU A 294 9.39 19.32 12.82
N CYS A 295 10.32 19.61 13.73
CA CYS A 295 10.22 19.17 15.12
C CYS A 295 9.01 19.78 15.86
N GLN A 296 8.54 20.94 15.41
CA GLN A 296 7.34 21.61 15.94
C GLN A 296 6.03 21.12 15.30
N ARG A 297 6.10 20.55 14.09
CA ARG A 297 4.93 20.19 13.25
C ARG A 297 4.61 18.69 13.21
N VAL A 298 5.44 17.86 13.83
CA VAL A 298 5.22 16.41 13.97
C VAL A 298 4.90 16.08 15.43
N PRO A 299 3.66 16.31 15.91
CA PRO A 299 3.23 15.90 17.24
C PRO A 299 3.17 14.37 17.33
N MET A 300 3.21 13.83 18.53
CA MET A 300 2.90 12.41 18.76
C MET A 300 1.40 12.23 18.97
N GLY A 301 0.86 11.07 18.61
CA GLY A 301 -0.56 10.77 18.82
C GLY A 301 -0.92 10.61 20.31
N SER A 302 -2.16 10.94 20.65
CA SER A 302 -2.72 10.70 21.99
C SER A 302 -3.15 9.24 22.09
N ILE A 303 -2.52 8.46 22.98
CA ILE A 303 -2.88 7.06 23.16
C ILE A 303 -2.61 6.57 24.59
N GLY A 304 -3.50 5.72 25.07
CA GLY A 304 -3.33 4.89 26.24
C GLY A 304 -3.49 3.40 25.90
N LYS A 305 -2.81 2.55 26.67
CA LYS A 305 -3.03 1.11 26.65
C LYS A 305 -3.48 0.67 28.03
N VAL A 306 -4.62 -0.01 28.09
CA VAL A 306 -5.18 -0.59 29.31
C VAL A 306 -5.16 -2.11 29.20
N ILE A 307 -4.83 -2.82 30.27
CA ILE A 307 -4.80 -4.28 30.29
C ILE A 307 -5.52 -4.75 31.55
N ALA A 308 -6.63 -5.48 31.36
CA ALA A 308 -7.36 -6.14 32.43
C ALA A 308 -6.80 -7.55 32.64
N ILE A 309 -6.41 -7.86 33.87
CA ILE A 309 -5.88 -9.17 34.25
C ILE A 309 -6.97 -9.99 34.92
N TYR A 310 -7.16 -11.21 34.45
CA TYR A 310 -8.15 -12.18 34.94
C TYR A 310 -7.46 -13.47 35.36
N LYS A 311 -8.17 -14.29 36.12
CA LYS A 311 -7.68 -15.61 36.54
C LYS A 311 -7.40 -16.54 35.37
N THR A 312 -8.23 -16.48 34.34
CA THR A 312 -8.11 -17.26 33.09
C THR A 312 -8.60 -16.39 31.92
N PRO A 313 -8.18 -16.67 30.67
CA PRO A 313 -8.72 -16.01 29.48
C PRO A 313 -10.13 -16.53 29.16
N PHE A 314 -11.10 -16.17 30.01
CA PHE A 314 -12.46 -16.74 30.02
C PHE A 314 -13.26 -16.53 28.73
N TRP A 315 -12.86 -15.58 27.87
CA TRP A 315 -13.47 -15.36 26.56
C TRP A 315 -13.17 -16.50 25.58
N ARG A 316 -12.03 -17.18 25.74
CA ARG A 316 -11.70 -18.38 24.96
C ARG A 316 -12.72 -19.50 25.18
N ASP A 317 -13.17 -19.67 26.44
CA ASP A 317 -14.24 -20.62 26.79
C ASP A 317 -15.61 -20.25 26.19
N GLN A 318 -15.77 -19.00 25.73
CA GLN A 318 -16.97 -18.52 25.03
C GLN A 318 -16.86 -18.65 23.51
N GLY A 319 -15.75 -19.21 22.99
CA GLY A 319 -15.47 -19.28 21.56
C GLY A 319 -15.12 -17.93 20.94
N LEU A 320 -14.55 -16.99 21.72
CA LEU A 320 -14.16 -15.66 21.24
C LEU A 320 -12.64 -15.52 21.20
N SER A 321 -12.13 -14.85 20.17
CA SER A 321 -10.69 -14.58 19.99
C SER A 321 -10.15 -13.53 20.96
N GLY A 322 -11.04 -12.67 21.48
CA GLY A 322 -10.67 -11.47 22.25
C GLY A 322 -10.44 -10.24 21.37
N GLU A 323 -10.50 -10.38 20.05
CA GLU A 323 -10.47 -9.25 19.12
C GLU A 323 -11.81 -8.52 19.10
N VAL A 324 -11.77 -7.19 19.29
CA VAL A 324 -12.95 -6.32 19.19
C VAL A 324 -12.66 -5.14 18.29
N ALA A 325 -13.63 -4.79 17.44
CA ALA A 325 -13.74 -3.47 16.82
C ALA A 325 -15.07 -2.82 17.26
N SER A 326 -15.02 -1.65 17.87
CA SER A 326 -16.20 -0.97 18.42
C SER A 326 -16.32 0.45 17.93
N LEU A 327 -17.53 0.85 17.53
CA LEU A 327 -17.85 2.22 17.13
C LEU A 327 -18.30 3.10 18.32
N GLU A 328 -18.26 2.57 19.55
CA GLU A 328 -18.53 3.32 20.78
C GLU A 328 -17.70 2.81 21.96
N GLY A 329 -17.67 3.61 23.03
CA GLY A 329 -16.90 3.30 24.22
C GLY A 329 -15.52 3.94 24.19
N VAL A 330 -14.83 3.78 25.31
CA VAL A 330 -13.51 4.36 25.58
C VAL A 330 -12.41 3.41 25.07
N SER A 331 -12.64 2.09 25.15
CA SER A 331 -11.77 1.07 24.57
C SER A 331 -12.37 0.48 23.31
N GLN A 332 -12.02 1.05 22.15
CA GLN A 332 -12.66 0.72 20.86
C GLN A 332 -12.03 -0.46 20.14
N SER A 333 -10.82 -0.86 20.54
CA SER A 333 -10.15 -2.06 20.02
C SER A 333 -9.50 -2.86 21.12
N THR A 334 -9.68 -4.18 21.07
CA THR A 334 -9.13 -5.11 22.06
C THR A 334 -8.43 -6.28 21.40
N PHE A 335 -7.49 -6.88 22.13
CA PHE A 335 -6.78 -8.08 21.72
C PHE A 335 -6.47 -8.96 22.94
N ASP A 336 -6.39 -10.27 22.72
CA ASP A 336 -5.95 -11.22 23.73
C ASP A 336 -4.42 -11.17 23.89
N SER A 337 -3.98 -10.65 25.04
CA SER A 337 -2.56 -10.57 25.43
C SER A 337 -2.16 -11.65 26.45
N SER A 338 -2.98 -12.69 26.63
CA SER A 338 -2.70 -13.77 27.58
C SER A 338 -1.47 -14.59 27.14
N PRO A 339 -0.75 -15.21 28.08
CA PRO A 339 0.37 -16.09 27.74
C PRO A 339 -0.09 -17.33 26.97
N PRO A 340 0.80 -17.98 26.18
CA PRO A 340 0.47 -19.19 25.42
C PRO A 340 -0.08 -20.34 26.27
N ASP A 341 0.37 -20.45 27.52
CA ASP A 341 -0.05 -21.48 28.46
C ASP A 341 -1.38 -21.17 29.18
N ALA A 342 -1.99 -20.01 28.89
CA ALA A 342 -3.22 -19.52 29.51
C ALA A 342 -3.19 -19.49 31.05
N SER A 343 -2.00 -19.36 31.65
CA SER A 343 -1.80 -19.31 33.10
C SER A 343 -2.56 -18.15 33.79
N PHE A 344 -2.84 -17.08 33.06
CA PHE A 344 -3.77 -16.01 33.42
C PHE A 344 -4.43 -15.45 32.16
N GLY A 345 -5.52 -14.69 32.32
CA GLY A 345 -6.12 -13.94 31.21
C GLY A 345 -5.61 -12.50 31.19
N ALA A 346 -5.20 -11.99 30.04
CA ALA A 346 -4.88 -10.58 29.84
C ALA A 346 -5.64 -10.05 28.61
N MET A 347 -6.57 -9.13 28.84
CA MET A 347 -7.31 -8.46 27.78
C MET A 347 -6.78 -7.04 27.64
N MET A 348 -6.14 -6.75 26.51
CA MET A 348 -5.66 -5.40 26.21
C MET A 348 -6.75 -4.58 25.52
N GLY A 349 -6.80 -3.28 25.80
CA GLY A 349 -7.64 -2.30 25.12
C GLY A 349 -6.86 -1.04 24.76
N PHE A 350 -7.10 -0.49 23.58
CA PHE A 350 -6.56 0.81 23.19
C PHE A 350 -7.52 1.95 23.53
N LEU A 351 -6.98 3.00 24.14
CA LEU A 351 -7.65 4.28 24.38
C LEU A 351 -7.06 5.28 23.38
N GLU A 352 -7.79 5.66 22.35
CA GLU A 352 -7.22 6.32 21.17
C GLU A 352 -7.68 7.77 21.00
N ALA A 353 -6.77 8.62 20.52
CA ALA A 353 -7.03 9.96 20.01
C ALA A 353 -7.95 10.82 20.90
N ASN A 354 -9.17 11.11 20.44
CA ASN A 354 -10.13 11.95 21.15
C ASN A 354 -10.60 11.31 22.46
N GLU A 355 -10.78 9.99 22.50
CA GLU A 355 -11.19 9.32 23.74
C GLU A 355 -10.08 9.41 24.77
N MET A 356 -8.82 9.19 24.38
CA MET A 356 -7.69 9.35 25.31
C MET A 356 -7.61 10.77 25.88
N ARG A 357 -7.75 11.80 25.03
CA ARG A 357 -7.76 13.22 25.47
C ARG A 357 -8.91 13.54 26.42
N ARG A 358 -10.09 12.93 26.24
CA ARG A 358 -11.23 13.12 27.16
C ARG A 358 -10.95 12.58 28.56
N LEU A 359 -9.98 11.67 28.70
CA LEU A 359 -9.58 11.08 29.98
C LEU A 359 -8.45 11.83 30.68
N ASP A 360 -8.02 13.00 30.16
CA ASP A 360 -6.89 13.74 30.73
C ASP A 360 -7.06 14.09 32.21
N ASP A 361 -8.26 14.51 32.59
CA ASP A 361 -8.62 14.91 33.95
C ASP A 361 -9.43 13.84 34.70
N VAL A 362 -9.49 12.61 34.18
CA VAL A 362 -10.27 11.50 34.75
C VAL A 362 -9.35 10.62 35.61
N SER A 363 -9.85 10.16 36.77
CA SER A 363 -9.08 9.27 37.66
C SER A 363 -8.87 7.88 37.04
N GLU A 364 -7.80 7.17 37.44
CA GLU A 364 -7.55 5.81 36.94
C GLU A 364 -8.72 4.88 37.29
N GLU A 365 -9.31 5.02 38.48
CA GLU A 365 -10.48 4.23 38.90
C GLU A 365 -11.69 4.43 37.98
N GLU A 366 -11.94 5.67 37.54
CA GLU A 366 -13.02 5.99 36.60
C GLU A 366 -12.72 5.48 35.19
N ILE A 367 -11.45 5.54 34.75
CA ILE A 367 -11.01 4.93 33.48
C ILE A 367 -11.26 3.42 33.52
N PHE A 368 -10.82 2.74 34.58
CA PHE A 368 -11.04 1.30 34.75
C PHE A 368 -12.52 0.94 34.78
N ALA A 369 -13.35 1.75 35.45
CA ALA A 369 -14.80 1.54 35.45
C ALA A 369 -15.39 1.65 34.04
N ALA A 370 -15.00 2.66 33.26
CA ALA A 370 -15.48 2.83 31.89
C ALA A 370 -15.04 1.67 30.97
N VAL A 371 -13.76 1.28 31.04
CA VAL A 371 -13.23 0.13 30.28
C VAL A 371 -13.89 -1.18 30.72
N THR A 372 -14.20 -1.34 32.00
CA THR A 372 -14.95 -2.51 32.50
C THR A 372 -16.33 -2.57 31.85
N GLU A 373 -17.03 -1.44 31.73
CA GLU A 373 -18.34 -1.41 31.07
C GLU A 373 -18.25 -1.77 29.58
N ASP A 374 -17.21 -1.31 28.89
CA ASP A 374 -16.93 -1.73 27.50
C ASP A 374 -16.66 -3.24 27.43
N PHE A 375 -15.77 -3.77 28.28
CA PHE A 375 -15.46 -5.20 28.28
C PHE A 375 -16.64 -6.07 28.69
N VAL A 376 -17.54 -5.60 29.56
CA VAL A 376 -18.79 -6.29 29.88
C VAL A 376 -19.76 -6.27 28.71
N ARG A 377 -19.80 -5.17 27.95
CA ARG A 377 -20.58 -5.07 26.71
C ARG A 377 -20.09 -6.10 25.68
N TYR A 378 -18.78 -6.32 25.60
CA TYR A 378 -18.18 -7.23 24.62
C TYR A 378 -18.19 -8.70 25.06
N PHE A 379 -17.79 -9.01 26.30
CA PHE A 379 -17.51 -10.37 26.79
C PHE A 379 -18.46 -10.85 27.90
N GLY A 380 -19.44 -10.02 28.26
CA GLY A 380 -20.45 -10.32 29.28
C GLY A 380 -20.00 -10.10 30.72
N PRO A 381 -20.85 -10.44 31.71
CA PRO A 381 -20.65 -10.05 33.12
C PRO A 381 -19.36 -10.54 33.78
N LYS A 382 -18.76 -11.64 33.28
CA LYS A 382 -17.47 -12.15 33.79
C LYS A 382 -16.33 -11.15 33.63
N ALA A 383 -16.43 -10.22 32.68
CA ALA A 383 -15.44 -9.15 32.51
C ALA A 383 -15.36 -8.18 33.72
N ARG A 384 -16.28 -8.26 34.69
CA ARG A 384 -16.18 -7.53 35.96
C ARG A 384 -15.18 -8.13 36.95
N GLU A 385 -14.79 -9.38 36.76
CA GLU A 385 -13.95 -10.13 37.69
C GLU A 385 -12.45 -9.86 37.47
N VAL A 386 -12.09 -8.58 37.26
CA VAL A 386 -10.70 -8.16 37.05
C VAL A 386 -9.92 -8.29 38.36
N GLN A 387 -8.78 -8.99 38.31
CA GLN A 387 -7.88 -9.17 39.44
C GLN A 387 -6.94 -7.99 39.61
N SER A 388 -6.43 -7.45 38.51
CA SER A 388 -5.57 -6.26 38.51
C SER A 388 -5.63 -5.54 37.17
N TRP A 389 -5.21 -4.28 37.19
CA TRP A 389 -5.16 -3.42 36.01
C TRP A 389 -3.74 -2.95 35.75
N VAL A 390 -3.42 -2.82 34.46
CA VAL A 390 -2.27 -2.04 33.97
C VAL A 390 -2.80 -0.92 33.10
N LEU A 391 -2.35 0.31 33.35
CA LEU A 391 -2.64 1.47 32.49
C LEU A 391 -1.33 2.15 32.14
N GLN A 392 -1.09 2.35 30.84
CA GLN A 392 0.00 3.17 30.35
C GLN A 392 -0.56 4.30 29.49
N ARG A 393 -0.49 5.52 30.02
CA ARG A 393 -0.83 6.75 29.31
C ARG A 393 0.41 7.27 28.58
N TRP A 394 0.52 7.02 27.28
CA TRP A 394 1.73 7.36 26.51
C TRP A 394 1.82 8.85 26.20
N ASP A 395 0.68 9.53 26.09
CA ASP A 395 0.55 10.97 25.93
C ASP A 395 1.13 11.77 27.11
N ASN A 396 0.96 11.27 28.33
CA ASN A 396 1.51 11.85 29.56
C ASN A 396 2.97 11.45 29.82
N GLU A 397 3.54 10.53 29.04
CA GLU A 397 4.89 10.03 29.28
C GLU A 397 5.94 11.04 28.80
N GLU A 398 6.78 11.54 29.73
CA GLU A 398 7.64 12.72 29.52
C GLU A 398 8.58 12.59 28.30
N PHE A 399 9.14 11.40 28.09
CA PHE A 399 10.18 11.12 27.08
C PHE A 399 9.66 10.31 25.89
N SER A 400 8.34 10.33 25.66
CA SER A 400 7.66 9.80 24.46
C SER A 400 6.67 10.81 23.93
N ARG A 401 5.92 11.47 24.83
CA ARG A 401 4.90 12.52 24.56
C ARG A 401 3.73 12.04 23.71
N GLY A 402 3.51 10.75 23.64
CA GLY A 402 2.46 10.11 22.84
C GLY A 402 2.94 8.85 22.11
N GLY A 403 2.06 8.34 21.25
CA GLY A 403 2.27 7.12 20.48
C GLY A 403 1.24 6.95 19.36
N HIS A 404 1.40 5.97 18.47
CA HIS A 404 2.57 5.09 18.38
C HIS A 404 3.76 5.75 17.69
N THR A 405 3.49 6.68 16.77
CA THR A 405 4.49 7.39 15.96
C THR A 405 4.16 8.88 15.91
N GLY A 406 5.03 9.66 15.27
CA GLY A 406 4.75 11.06 14.94
C GLY A 406 3.63 11.14 13.91
N LEU A 407 2.63 11.97 14.18
CA LEU A 407 1.56 12.31 13.26
C LEU A 407 2.05 13.41 12.33
N PHE A 408 1.73 13.28 11.05
CA PHE A 408 2.05 14.26 10.02
C PHE A 408 0.74 14.87 9.53
N PRO A 409 0.41 16.08 10.01
CA PRO A 409 -0.72 16.85 9.50
C PRO A 409 -0.52 17.26 8.03
N PRO A 410 -1.57 17.80 7.40
CA PRO A 410 -1.48 18.28 6.03
C PRO A 410 -0.29 19.22 5.77
N ASN A 411 0.35 19.02 4.63
CA ASN A 411 1.51 19.74 4.11
C ASN A 411 2.84 19.53 4.85
N VAL A 412 2.90 18.67 5.87
CA VAL A 412 4.17 18.47 6.62
C VAL A 412 5.14 17.56 5.88
N TRP A 413 4.67 16.49 5.23
CA TRP A 413 5.54 15.57 4.49
C TRP A 413 6.21 16.27 3.31
N THR A 414 5.44 16.99 2.52
CA THR A 414 5.92 17.64 1.30
C THR A 414 6.83 18.83 1.58
N GLN A 415 6.58 19.58 2.66
CA GLN A 415 7.42 20.73 3.03
C GLN A 415 8.69 20.34 3.81
N PHE A 416 8.62 19.31 4.66
CA PHE A 416 9.66 19.03 5.64
C PHE A 416 10.18 17.59 5.62
N GLY A 417 9.63 16.71 4.77
CA GLY A 417 10.04 15.32 4.61
C GLY A 417 11.55 15.12 4.42
N PRO A 418 12.22 15.86 3.51
CA PRO A 418 13.67 15.77 3.33
C PRO A 418 14.45 16.05 4.62
N ALA A 419 13.93 16.94 5.47
CA ALA A 419 14.57 17.31 6.73
C ALA A 419 14.48 16.19 7.78
N LEU A 420 13.69 15.13 7.58
CA LEU A 420 13.51 14.01 8.53
C LEU A 420 14.77 13.14 8.67
N THR A 421 15.51 12.94 7.57
CA THR A 421 16.69 12.06 7.51
C THR A 421 17.99 12.80 7.18
N LYS A 422 17.92 14.03 6.63
CA LYS A 422 19.10 14.84 6.30
C LYS A 422 19.96 15.13 7.54
N PRO A 423 21.27 14.79 7.53
CA PRO A 423 22.19 15.15 8.60
C PRO A 423 22.33 16.68 8.78
N VAL A 424 22.69 17.12 10.00
CA VAL A 424 22.94 18.54 10.32
C VAL A 424 24.38 18.68 10.82
N GLY A 425 25.27 19.17 9.96
CA GLY A 425 26.70 19.26 10.24
C GLY A 425 27.37 17.88 10.39
N GLY A 426 28.29 17.75 11.36
CA GLY A 426 28.93 16.49 11.78
C GLY A 426 28.09 15.58 12.66
N PHE A 427 26.81 15.91 12.90
CA PHE A 427 25.87 15.02 13.56
C PHE A 427 24.88 14.41 12.58
N ILE A 428 24.80 13.09 12.66
CA ILE A 428 23.82 12.34 11.91
C ILE A 428 22.59 12.30 12.81
N LEU A 429 21.63 13.21 12.59
CA LEU A 429 20.25 12.97 13.01
C LEU A 429 19.70 11.81 12.17
N ARG A 430 20.22 10.61 12.42
CA ARG A 430 19.60 9.37 12.01
C ARG A 430 18.41 9.24 12.94
N LEU A 431 17.28 9.83 12.52
CA LEU A 431 16.02 9.16 12.78
C LEU A 431 16.13 7.84 12.00
N ILE A 432 16.82 6.85 12.59
CA ILE A 432 16.45 5.50 12.28
C ILE A 432 15.07 5.41 12.89
N ILE A 433 14.07 5.58 12.03
CA ILE A 433 12.72 5.21 12.36
C ILE A 433 12.70 3.68 12.37
N ALA A 434 13.40 3.08 13.34
CA ALA A 434 13.50 1.64 13.51
C ALA A 434 12.51 1.19 14.59
N PRO A 435 11.73 0.15 14.31
CA PRO A 435 11.07 -0.17 13.06
C PRO A 435 9.70 0.52 13.06
N HIS A 436 9.36 1.29 12.02
CA HIS A 436 7.97 1.70 11.77
C HIS A 436 7.00 0.52 11.93
N ARG A 437 7.47 -0.69 11.62
CA ARG A 437 6.66 -1.90 11.55
C ARG A 437 6.12 -2.40 12.91
N LEU A 438 6.79 -2.13 14.05
CA LEU A 438 6.25 -2.48 15.41
C LEU A 438 5.04 -1.63 15.85
N SER A 439 4.78 -0.52 15.15
CA SER A 439 3.80 0.52 15.54
C SER A 439 2.58 0.56 14.61
N ILE A 440 2.54 -0.32 13.61
CA ILE A 440 1.54 -0.42 12.53
C ILE A 440 0.20 -0.92 13.10
N ALA A 441 0.26 -1.92 13.97
CA ALA A 441 -0.85 -2.54 14.71
C ALA A 441 -2.04 -1.62 15.08
N ALA A 442 -1.77 -0.57 15.82
CA ALA A 442 -2.80 0.30 16.39
C ALA A 442 -3.06 1.58 15.57
N LEU A 443 -2.19 1.86 14.59
CA LEU A 443 -2.65 2.64 13.44
C LEU A 443 -3.72 1.82 12.70
N GLY A 444 -3.52 0.52 12.49
CA GLY A 444 -4.50 -0.38 11.88
C GLY A 444 -5.86 -0.39 12.58
N SER A 445 -5.91 -0.45 13.91
CA SER A 445 -7.17 -0.32 14.66
C SER A 445 -7.84 1.04 14.45
N SER A 446 -7.09 2.14 14.56
CA SER A 446 -7.63 3.49 14.36
C SER A 446 -8.08 3.73 12.91
N PHE A 447 -7.34 3.20 11.93
CA PHE A 447 -7.73 3.17 10.52
C PHE A 447 -9.03 2.40 10.36
N ARG A 448 -9.08 1.14 10.82
CA ARG A 448 -10.27 0.29 10.75
C ARG A 448 -11.48 0.94 11.40
N ASN A 449 -11.35 1.49 12.61
CA ASN A 449 -12.45 2.14 13.33
C ASN A 449 -12.92 3.42 12.65
N ASN A 450 -12.02 4.29 12.17
CA ASN A 450 -12.43 5.51 11.47
C ASN A 450 -13.18 5.22 10.16
N PHE A 451 -12.79 4.17 9.44
CA PHE A 451 -13.42 3.78 8.18
C PHE A 451 -14.80 3.18 8.45
N LEU A 452 -14.90 2.27 9.43
CA LEU A 452 -16.17 1.71 9.86
C LEU A 452 -17.10 2.80 10.45
N VAL A 453 -16.62 3.78 11.22
CA VAL A 453 -17.49 4.86 11.69
C VAL A 453 -18.10 5.64 10.51
N GLN A 454 -17.32 5.93 9.47
CA GLN A 454 -17.81 6.67 8.29
C GLN A 454 -18.82 5.87 7.46
N THR A 455 -18.65 4.55 7.35
CA THR A 455 -19.57 3.70 6.59
C THR A 455 -20.94 3.56 7.28
N PHE A 456 -21.00 3.56 8.62
CA PHE A 456 -22.22 3.20 9.38
C PHE A 456 -23.10 4.36 9.84
N THR A 457 -22.71 5.63 9.62
CA THR A 457 -23.56 6.78 10.00
C THR A 457 -24.81 6.96 9.13
N LYS A 458 -25.18 5.97 8.28
CA LYS A 458 -26.38 6.00 7.42
C LYS A 458 -27.72 5.73 8.14
N SER A 459 -27.75 5.41 9.44
CA SER A 459 -29.01 5.26 10.19
C SER A 459 -29.48 6.63 10.74
N PRO A 460 -30.78 6.98 10.68
CA PRO A 460 -31.25 8.29 11.13
C PRO A 460 -30.99 8.45 12.63
N PHE A 461 -29.93 9.18 12.98
CA PHE A 461 -29.73 9.64 14.34
C PHE A 461 -30.89 10.58 14.71
N ASN A 462 -31.73 10.08 15.61
CA ASN A 462 -32.76 10.83 16.31
C ASN A 462 -32.11 12.04 17.02
N PRO A 463 -32.54 13.30 16.80
CA PRO A 463 -31.88 14.50 17.32
C PRO A 463 -32.06 14.72 18.84
N ASN A 464 -32.39 13.68 19.61
CA ASN A 464 -32.67 13.75 21.04
C ASN A 464 -31.54 13.15 21.88
N TYR A 465 -30.33 13.67 21.75
CA TYR A 465 -29.37 13.67 22.85
C TYR A 465 -28.87 15.09 23.08
N SER A 466 -29.73 15.90 23.70
CA SER A 466 -29.31 17.13 24.35
C SER A 466 -28.65 16.78 25.69
N HIS A 467 -27.32 16.88 25.78
CA HIS A 467 -26.70 17.11 27.08
C HIS A 467 -26.68 18.62 27.35
N SER A 468 -27.85 19.12 27.74
CA SER A 468 -27.96 20.38 28.46
C SER A 468 -28.31 20.08 29.92
N ARG A 469 -27.36 20.37 30.82
CA ARG A 469 -27.68 20.86 32.17
C ARG A 469 -26.79 22.06 32.45
N PRO A 470 -27.38 23.24 32.71
CA PRO A 470 -26.64 24.47 32.99
C PRO A 470 -26.35 24.61 34.50
N LEU A 471 -25.30 25.37 34.83
CA LEU A 471 -25.16 26.37 35.93
C LEU A 471 -23.68 26.56 36.32
N PRO A 472 -23.23 27.71 36.88
CA PRO A 472 -23.68 29.10 36.71
C PRO A 472 -22.57 30.03 36.16
N ARG A 473 -23.00 31.15 35.58
CA ARG A 473 -22.16 32.27 35.13
C ARG A 473 -21.24 32.78 36.26
N ILE A 474 -19.94 32.88 35.97
CA ILE A 474 -19.05 33.82 36.67
C ILE A 474 -18.78 34.99 35.73
N GLN A 475 -19.23 36.16 36.18
CA GLN A 475 -18.98 37.48 35.65
C GLN A 475 -17.50 37.85 35.85
N ILE A 476 -16.80 38.25 34.79
CA ILE A 476 -15.68 39.19 34.93
C ILE A 476 -15.93 40.36 33.98
N MET A 477 -16.07 41.54 34.58
CA MET A 477 -16.22 42.83 33.93
C MET A 477 -14.88 43.33 33.41
N GLY A 478 -14.86 43.74 32.14
CA GLY A 478 -14.36 45.01 31.62
C GLY A 478 -12.93 45.48 31.92
N SER A 479 -12.18 45.70 30.82
CA SER A 479 -11.57 47.02 30.56
C SER A 479 -11.33 47.21 29.06
N GLU A 480 -11.75 48.37 28.58
CA GLU A 480 -11.83 48.82 27.18
C GLU A 480 -10.48 49.26 26.56
N GLY A 481 -10.48 49.31 25.22
CA GLY A 481 -9.61 50.17 24.38
C GLY A 481 -8.51 49.41 23.64
N SER A 482 -8.25 49.56 22.35
CA SER A 482 -8.75 50.49 21.33
C SER A 482 -8.41 49.90 19.95
N HIS A 483 -9.31 50.08 18.98
CA HIS A 483 -9.16 49.69 17.58
C HIS A 483 -7.93 50.29 16.88
N SER A 484 -7.30 49.49 16.01
CA SER A 484 -6.66 49.95 14.77
C SER A 484 -6.86 48.86 13.71
N PRO A 485 -7.19 49.21 12.45
CA PRO A 485 -7.60 48.25 11.45
C PRO A 485 -6.41 47.54 10.79
N LEU A 486 -6.58 46.26 10.46
CA LEU A 486 -5.70 45.48 9.60
C LEU A 486 -5.64 46.11 8.20
N PRO A 487 -4.48 46.14 7.52
CA PRO A 487 -4.39 46.68 6.17
C PRO A 487 -4.99 45.70 5.15
N THR A 488 -5.62 46.26 4.12
CA THR A 488 -6.22 45.56 2.98
C THR A 488 -5.17 45.01 2.02
N GLN A 489 -5.58 43.97 1.28
CA GLN A 489 -4.84 43.06 0.38
C GLN A 489 -4.00 43.67 -0.77
N GLU A 490 -3.71 44.97 -0.78
CA GLU A 490 -3.05 45.69 -1.90
C GLU A 490 -1.72 46.37 -1.51
N GLN A 491 -1.04 45.92 -0.45
CA GLN A 491 0.25 46.48 0.01
C GLN A 491 1.36 45.43 0.25
N LEU A 492 1.34 44.30 -0.44
CA LEU A 492 2.38 43.27 -0.36
C LEU A 492 2.96 42.84 -1.72
N ASP A 493 2.87 43.71 -2.73
CA ASP A 493 3.66 43.59 -3.95
C ASP A 493 4.79 44.63 -3.89
N ASP A 494 5.97 44.19 -3.46
CA ASP A 494 7.27 44.44 -4.09
C ASP A 494 8.43 44.15 -3.10
N ASP A 495 9.43 43.43 -3.62
CA ASP A 495 10.78 43.19 -3.09
C ASP A 495 10.98 42.21 -1.91
N ILE A 496 10.93 40.89 -2.19
CA ILE A 496 12.11 40.00 -2.10
C ILE A 496 11.98 38.90 -3.17
N ALA A 497 12.71 39.05 -4.28
CA ALA A 497 12.96 37.96 -5.21
C ALA A 497 13.81 36.88 -4.50
N PHE A 498 13.18 35.79 -4.07
CA PHE A 498 13.88 34.55 -3.74
C PHE A 498 14.05 33.76 -5.04
N ASP A 499 15.30 33.58 -5.43
CA ASP A 499 15.74 32.79 -6.57
C ASP A 499 15.33 31.32 -6.36
N TYR A 500 14.53 30.79 -7.30
CA TYR A 500 13.88 29.48 -7.25
C TYR A 500 14.74 28.35 -7.86
N HIS A 501 16.04 28.56 -7.98
CA HIS A 501 16.97 27.55 -8.47
C HIS A 501 17.75 26.95 -7.30
N ASP A 502 17.20 25.91 -6.67
CA ASP A 502 17.95 24.73 -6.24
C ASP A 502 17.03 23.64 -5.64
N LEU A 503 16.67 22.69 -6.51
CA LEU A 503 16.50 21.25 -6.28
C LEU A 503 15.13 20.72 -5.77
N ASP A 504 14.20 20.53 -6.73
CA ASP A 504 12.94 19.76 -6.62
C ASP A 504 12.96 18.61 -7.68
N HIS A 505 14.07 17.88 -7.78
CA HIS A 505 14.32 16.91 -8.87
C HIS A 505 14.53 15.49 -8.35
N ALA A 506 14.05 14.49 -9.12
CA ALA A 506 14.44 13.09 -8.94
C ALA A 506 15.99 12.99 -8.96
N PRO A 507 16.61 12.06 -8.20
CA PRO A 507 18.06 11.91 -8.19
C PRO A 507 18.57 11.77 -9.62
N ALA A 508 19.63 12.51 -9.95
CA ALA A 508 20.19 12.47 -11.28
C ALA A 508 20.67 11.07 -11.66
N THR A 509 20.55 10.72 -12.93
CA THR A 509 21.09 9.48 -13.51
C THR A 509 22.60 9.41 -13.28
N SER A 510 23.21 8.26 -13.55
CA SER A 510 24.68 8.11 -13.55
C SER A 510 25.40 9.10 -14.48
N GLN A 511 24.68 9.70 -15.44
CA GLN A 511 25.17 10.73 -16.36
C GLN A 511 24.89 12.17 -15.91
N GLY A 512 24.36 12.36 -14.69
CA GLY A 512 24.06 13.68 -14.13
C GLY A 512 22.83 14.35 -14.75
N THR A 513 21.92 13.59 -15.37
CA THR A 513 20.65 14.13 -15.92
C THR A 513 19.47 13.90 -14.98
N PHE A 514 18.52 14.81 -14.92
CA PHE A 514 17.32 14.70 -14.07
C PHE A 514 16.08 15.33 -14.73
N LEU A 515 14.88 14.97 -14.25
CA LEU A 515 13.61 15.55 -14.70
C LEU A 515 13.22 16.80 -13.91
N GLN A 516 12.87 17.87 -14.63
CA GLN A 516 12.30 19.10 -14.09
C GLN A 516 10.78 18.94 -13.92
N GLY A 517 10.37 18.11 -12.97
CA GLY A 517 8.96 17.85 -12.67
C GLY A 517 8.70 16.43 -12.17
N SER A 518 7.43 16.04 -12.19
CA SER A 518 6.97 14.68 -11.86
C SER A 518 7.50 13.64 -12.85
N ASN A 519 7.82 12.44 -12.37
CA ASN A 519 8.12 11.27 -13.19
C ASN A 519 6.98 10.22 -13.23
N GLU A 520 5.76 10.54 -12.75
CA GLU A 520 4.61 9.61 -12.83
C GLU A 520 4.36 9.21 -14.28
N SER A 521 4.19 7.91 -14.55
CA SER A 521 3.84 7.37 -15.88
C SER A 521 4.85 7.68 -17.00
N LEU A 522 6.01 8.25 -16.65
CA LEU A 522 7.12 8.47 -17.56
C LEU A 522 8.04 7.24 -17.58
N GLU A 523 8.67 7.03 -18.72
CA GLU A 523 9.72 6.02 -18.85
C GLU A 523 10.94 6.39 -17.99
N PRO A 524 11.63 5.40 -17.39
CA PRO A 524 12.76 5.66 -16.50
C PRO A 524 13.89 6.37 -17.26
N LEU A 525 14.28 7.57 -16.79
CA LEU A 525 15.28 8.41 -17.45
C LEU A 525 16.67 7.74 -17.46
N GLU A 526 16.96 6.92 -16.45
CA GLU A 526 18.18 6.14 -16.30
C GLU A 526 18.39 5.09 -17.40
N GLU A 527 17.32 4.67 -18.08
CA GLU A 527 17.38 3.71 -19.19
C GLU A 527 17.72 4.39 -20.54
N TYR A 528 17.97 5.70 -20.57
CA TYR A 528 18.51 6.39 -21.75
C TYR A 528 20.03 6.32 -21.80
N GLN A 529 20.52 5.11 -22.04
CA GLN A 529 21.92 4.74 -22.17
C GLN A 529 22.11 3.77 -23.34
N GLU A 530 23.37 3.45 -23.67
CA GLU A 530 23.68 2.40 -24.66
C GLU A 530 22.93 1.10 -24.32
N GLY A 531 22.17 0.57 -25.28
CA GLY A 531 21.31 -0.61 -25.11
C GLY A 531 19.86 -0.31 -24.70
N GLY A 532 19.60 0.88 -24.15
CA GLY A 532 18.29 1.27 -23.61
C GLY A 532 17.36 1.99 -24.60
N TYR A 533 16.60 2.98 -24.11
CA TYR A 533 15.58 3.69 -24.90
C TYR A 533 16.16 4.66 -25.94
N HIS A 534 15.41 4.90 -27.03
CA HIS A 534 15.71 5.97 -27.97
C HIS A 534 15.07 7.30 -27.54
N PRO A 535 15.80 8.44 -27.54
CA PRO A 535 15.20 9.75 -27.36
C PRO A 535 14.23 10.10 -28.49
N VAL A 536 12.93 10.26 -28.18
CA VAL A 536 11.88 10.68 -29.13
C VAL A 536 11.20 11.95 -28.62
N HIS A 537 10.99 12.92 -29.50
CA HIS A 537 10.38 14.23 -29.18
C HIS A 537 9.13 14.50 -30.04
N ILE A 538 8.23 15.34 -29.53
CA ILE A 538 7.05 15.76 -30.29
C ILE A 538 7.48 16.52 -31.55
N GLY A 539 6.89 16.16 -32.68
CA GLY A 539 7.25 16.71 -33.98
C GLY A 539 8.42 16.03 -34.69
N ASP A 540 9.13 15.11 -34.03
CA ASP A 540 10.13 14.28 -34.70
C ASP A 540 9.50 13.55 -35.88
N VAL A 541 10.29 13.39 -36.94
CA VAL A 541 9.86 12.67 -38.13
C VAL A 541 10.76 11.45 -38.32
N LEU A 542 10.15 10.27 -38.19
CA LEU A 542 10.83 8.99 -38.12
C LEU A 542 10.46 8.10 -39.32
N GLY A 543 11.32 7.11 -39.58
CA GLY A 543 11.11 6.10 -40.60
C GLY A 543 11.47 6.54 -42.02
N PRO A 544 11.25 5.67 -43.02
CA PRO A 544 11.72 5.88 -44.38
C PRO A 544 11.11 7.14 -45.01
N SER A 545 11.95 8.01 -45.57
CA SER A 545 11.54 9.27 -46.22
C SER A 545 10.77 10.23 -45.30
N ASP A 546 11.12 10.27 -44.00
CA ASP A 546 10.50 11.17 -43.02
C ASP A 546 8.97 11.02 -42.99
N ARG A 547 8.50 9.78 -42.88
CA ARG A 547 7.08 9.42 -43.03
C ARG A 547 6.24 9.68 -41.77
N TYR A 548 6.74 9.27 -40.60
CA TYR A 548 5.95 9.20 -39.37
C TYR A 548 6.29 10.36 -38.46
N ARG A 549 5.38 11.34 -38.36
CA ARG A 549 5.59 12.50 -37.48
C ARG A 549 4.97 12.25 -36.10
N VAL A 550 5.75 12.37 -35.05
CA VAL A 550 5.33 12.20 -33.65
C VAL A 550 4.36 13.32 -33.24
N ILE A 551 3.25 12.94 -32.60
CA ILE A 551 2.18 13.86 -32.17
C ILE A 551 2.00 13.80 -30.65
N HIS A 552 1.97 12.60 -30.06
CA HIS A 552 1.77 12.39 -28.63
C HIS A 552 2.40 11.05 -28.20
N LYS A 553 2.69 10.86 -26.92
CA LYS A 553 3.01 9.54 -26.36
C LYS A 553 1.75 8.76 -26.00
N LEU A 554 1.74 7.45 -26.26
CA LEU A 554 0.64 6.52 -25.89
C LEU A 554 1.00 5.66 -24.67
N GLY A 555 2.28 5.36 -24.46
CA GLY A 555 2.72 4.55 -23.31
C GLY A 555 4.19 4.15 -23.39
N HIS A 556 4.64 3.35 -22.42
CA HIS A 556 5.96 2.72 -22.40
C HIS A 556 5.90 1.41 -21.61
N GLY A 557 6.90 0.54 -21.80
CA GLY A 557 7.09 -0.69 -21.05
C GLY A 557 8.56 -1.14 -21.10
N GLY A 558 8.88 -2.31 -20.54
CA GLY A 558 10.25 -2.83 -20.49
C GLY A 558 10.90 -3.01 -21.87
N PHE A 559 10.09 -3.17 -22.92
CA PHE A 559 10.57 -3.42 -24.28
C PHE A 559 10.68 -2.17 -25.16
N GLY A 560 10.17 -1.00 -24.73
CA GLY A 560 10.20 0.21 -25.56
C GLY A 560 9.18 1.29 -25.19
N THR A 561 9.08 2.31 -26.04
CA THR A 561 8.11 3.41 -25.94
C THR A 561 7.13 3.37 -27.11
N VAL A 562 5.90 3.84 -26.91
CA VAL A 562 4.84 3.85 -27.94
C VAL A 562 4.34 5.28 -28.16
N TRP A 563 4.37 5.71 -29.42
CA TRP A 563 4.09 7.09 -29.83
C TRP A 563 2.94 7.14 -30.84
N LEU A 564 2.01 8.05 -30.64
CA LEU A 564 1.02 8.41 -31.64
C LEU A 564 1.68 9.27 -32.71
N CYS A 565 1.62 8.83 -33.97
CA CYS A 565 2.22 9.53 -35.10
C CYS A 565 1.22 9.79 -36.23
N ARG A 566 1.46 10.83 -37.02
CA ARG A 566 0.79 11.09 -38.31
C ARG A 566 1.59 10.43 -39.42
N ASP A 567 0.94 9.57 -40.20
CA ASP A 567 1.50 9.03 -41.44
C ASP A 567 1.31 10.04 -42.59
N SER A 568 2.41 10.68 -42.99
CA SER A 568 2.40 11.73 -44.01
C SER A 568 2.05 11.22 -45.42
N LEU A 569 2.18 9.91 -45.69
CA LEU A 569 1.90 9.31 -47.00
C LEU A 569 0.45 8.84 -47.12
N GLN A 570 -0.10 8.26 -46.04
CA GLN A 570 -1.43 7.66 -46.06
C GLN A 570 -2.50 8.51 -45.34
N ALA A 571 -2.11 9.66 -44.77
CA ALA A 571 -2.99 10.59 -44.08
C ALA A 571 -3.82 9.94 -42.96
N ARG A 572 -3.19 9.05 -42.18
CA ARG A 572 -3.78 8.32 -41.05
C ARG A 572 -2.95 8.46 -39.78
N TYR A 573 -3.52 8.10 -38.64
CA TYR A 573 -2.80 7.96 -37.38
C TYR A 573 -2.25 6.55 -37.22
N ILE A 574 -1.06 6.43 -36.65
CA ILE A 574 -0.42 5.15 -36.32
C ILE A 574 0.17 5.20 -34.91
N ALA A 575 0.30 4.05 -34.27
CA ALA A 575 1.07 3.87 -33.05
C ALA A 575 2.47 3.36 -33.43
N LEU A 576 3.51 4.14 -33.20
CA LEU A 576 4.89 3.77 -33.46
C LEU A 576 5.53 3.25 -32.17
N LYS A 577 5.77 1.94 -32.10
CA LYS A 577 6.53 1.31 -31.01
C LYS A 577 8.02 1.38 -31.37
N VAL A 578 8.81 2.04 -30.51
CA VAL A 578 10.26 2.18 -30.64
C VAL A 578 10.90 1.33 -29.55
N MET A 579 11.59 0.25 -29.96
CA MET A 579 12.15 -0.74 -29.05
C MET A 579 13.46 -0.25 -28.41
N VAL A 580 13.81 -0.79 -27.24
CA VAL A 580 15.17 -0.60 -26.68
C VAL A 580 16.24 -1.24 -27.59
N SER A 581 17.47 -0.73 -27.56
CA SER A 581 18.52 -1.16 -28.51
C SER A 581 19.07 -2.57 -28.25
N ASP A 582 18.99 -3.08 -27.02
CA ASP A 582 19.54 -4.39 -26.67
C ASP A 582 18.70 -5.57 -27.17
N LEU A 583 17.48 -5.31 -27.64
CA LEU A 583 16.63 -6.36 -28.19
C LEU A 583 16.98 -6.63 -29.65
N ARG A 584 17.30 -7.89 -29.96
CA ARG A 584 17.58 -8.30 -31.34
C ARG A 584 16.29 -8.63 -32.07
N SER A 585 16.22 -8.32 -33.37
CA SER A 585 15.02 -8.55 -34.17
C SER A 585 14.62 -10.03 -34.31
N ASP A 586 15.57 -10.96 -34.17
CA ASP A 586 15.34 -12.40 -34.20
C ASP A 586 14.76 -12.96 -32.89
N GLU A 587 14.82 -12.17 -31.80
CA GLU A 587 14.31 -12.54 -30.48
C GLU A 587 12.88 -12.04 -30.24
N ILE A 588 12.36 -11.13 -31.07
CA ILE A 588 11.05 -10.50 -30.90
C ILE A 588 10.04 -11.10 -31.90
N LEU A 589 9.05 -11.83 -31.39
CA LEU A 589 8.04 -12.47 -32.25
C LEU A 589 7.17 -11.46 -33.01
N ASP A 590 6.97 -10.22 -32.51
CA ASP A 590 6.18 -9.17 -33.16
C ASP A 590 6.53 -8.97 -34.65
N PHE A 591 7.82 -9.06 -35.02
CA PHE A 591 8.27 -8.88 -36.40
C PHE A 591 7.83 -10.03 -37.31
N SER A 592 7.75 -11.24 -36.76
CA SER A 592 7.33 -12.43 -37.50
C SER A 592 5.81 -12.57 -37.64
N LEU A 593 5.02 -11.88 -36.80
CA LEU A 593 3.56 -11.95 -36.84
C LEU A 593 2.98 -11.45 -38.17
N ALA A 594 3.58 -10.42 -38.75
CA ALA A 594 3.16 -9.88 -40.06
C ALA A 594 3.47 -10.83 -41.23
N GLU A 595 4.40 -11.77 -41.06
CA GLU A 595 4.78 -12.76 -42.08
C GLU A 595 3.86 -13.99 -42.09
N LEU A 596 3.06 -14.18 -41.04
CA LEU A 596 2.08 -15.26 -40.94
C LEU A 596 0.96 -15.07 -41.97
N ASP A 597 0.23 -16.14 -42.29
CA ASP A 597 -0.90 -16.08 -43.23
C ASP A 597 -2.05 -15.24 -42.68
N GLN A 598 -2.06 -13.95 -43.05
CA GLN A 598 -3.07 -12.98 -42.62
C GLN A 598 -4.48 -13.28 -43.16
N SER A 599 -4.64 -14.27 -44.05
CA SER A 599 -5.96 -14.72 -44.51
C SER A 599 -6.65 -15.68 -43.54
N MET A 600 -5.91 -16.22 -42.56
CA MET A 600 -6.48 -17.11 -41.56
C MET A 600 -7.43 -16.37 -40.60
N PRO A 601 -8.56 -16.99 -40.21
CA PRO A 601 -9.42 -16.44 -39.17
C PRO A 601 -8.63 -16.13 -37.90
N GLY A 602 -8.92 -15.00 -37.27
CA GLY A 602 -8.20 -14.56 -36.06
C GLY A 602 -7.04 -13.61 -36.32
N ALA A 603 -6.38 -13.69 -37.48
CA ALA A 603 -5.25 -12.81 -37.84
C ALA A 603 -5.59 -11.32 -37.71
N GLN A 604 -6.82 -10.95 -38.10
CA GLN A 604 -7.33 -9.58 -38.04
C GLN A 604 -7.46 -9.00 -36.62
N TYR A 605 -7.35 -9.84 -35.58
CA TYR A 605 -7.40 -9.45 -34.17
C TYR A 605 -6.01 -9.47 -33.52
N ILE A 606 -4.95 -9.72 -34.27
CA ILE A 606 -3.56 -9.64 -33.82
C ILE A 606 -2.98 -8.29 -34.25
N ALA A 607 -2.22 -7.66 -33.36
CA ALA A 607 -1.48 -6.44 -33.70
C ALA A 607 -0.30 -6.77 -34.63
N SER A 608 -0.58 -6.82 -35.93
CA SER A 608 0.44 -6.98 -36.97
C SER A 608 1.04 -5.63 -37.37
N ALA A 609 2.37 -5.59 -37.54
CA ALA A 609 3.07 -4.41 -38.02
C ALA A 609 2.61 -4.00 -39.44
N LEU A 610 2.25 -2.74 -39.59
CA LEU A 610 1.92 -2.10 -40.87
C LEU A 610 3.18 -1.73 -41.66
N ASP A 611 4.27 -1.49 -40.94
CA ASP A 611 5.59 -1.14 -41.44
C ASP A 611 6.62 -1.46 -40.35
N SER A 612 7.85 -1.74 -40.74
CA SER A 612 8.97 -1.93 -39.81
C SER A 612 10.24 -1.33 -40.38
N PHE A 613 11.04 -0.71 -39.53
CA PHE A 613 12.31 -0.09 -39.91
C PHE A 613 13.21 0.01 -38.68
N SER A 614 14.48 0.35 -38.90
CA SER A 614 15.42 0.61 -37.82
C SER A 614 15.81 2.09 -37.81
N ILE A 615 16.04 2.63 -36.62
CA ILE A 615 16.60 3.96 -36.43
C ILE A 615 17.97 3.84 -35.75
N GLU A 616 18.95 4.55 -36.29
CA GLU A 616 20.26 4.66 -35.66
C GLU A 616 20.23 5.85 -34.71
N GLY A 617 20.34 5.54 -33.42
CA GLY A 617 20.26 6.51 -32.34
C GLY A 617 21.56 6.61 -31.55
N PRO A 618 21.61 7.58 -30.61
CA PRO A 618 22.75 7.75 -29.72
C PRO A 618 22.92 6.57 -28.74
N ASN A 619 21.86 5.80 -28.51
CA ASN A 619 21.81 4.67 -27.59
C ASN A 619 21.90 3.30 -28.29
N GLY A 620 22.16 3.30 -29.59
CA GLY A 620 22.30 2.11 -30.42
C GLY A 620 21.28 2.06 -31.57
N SER A 621 21.04 0.85 -32.08
CA SER A 621 20.14 0.61 -33.21
C SER A 621 18.80 0.13 -32.68
N HIS A 622 17.74 0.91 -32.91
CA HIS A 622 16.42 0.62 -32.37
C HIS A 622 15.50 0.14 -33.48
N GLN A 623 14.85 -1.00 -33.25
CA GLN A 623 13.83 -1.49 -34.16
C GLN A 623 12.49 -0.78 -33.88
N CYS A 624 11.79 -0.41 -34.94
CA CYS A 624 10.54 0.34 -34.87
C CYS A 624 9.43 -0.43 -35.59
N LEU A 625 8.25 -0.48 -34.96
CA LEU A 625 7.04 -1.10 -35.49
C LEU A 625 5.94 -0.04 -35.60
N ALA A 626 5.45 0.19 -36.81
CA ALA A 626 4.26 1.01 -37.03
C ALA A 626 3.01 0.12 -36.91
N LEU A 627 2.16 0.39 -35.93
CA LEU A 627 0.96 -0.36 -35.59
C LEU A 627 -0.29 0.51 -35.75
N LEU A 628 -1.47 -0.12 -35.72
CA LEU A 628 -2.72 0.63 -35.62
C LEU A 628 -2.83 1.32 -34.26
N PRO A 629 -3.37 2.54 -34.19
CA PRO A 629 -3.72 3.15 -32.92
C PRO A 629 -4.93 2.42 -32.34
N LEU A 630 -4.85 2.07 -31.07
CA LEU A 630 -5.86 1.29 -30.36
C LEU A 630 -6.46 2.11 -29.21
N GLY A 631 -7.68 1.76 -28.84
CA GLY A 631 -8.43 2.37 -27.75
C GLY A 631 -8.09 1.74 -26.40
N PRO A 632 -8.96 1.92 -25.40
CA PRO A 632 -8.80 1.31 -24.08
C PRO A 632 -8.71 -0.22 -24.15
N CYS A 633 -8.01 -0.82 -23.19
CA CYS A 633 -8.04 -2.26 -22.97
C CYS A 633 -9.43 -2.73 -22.53
N VAL A 634 -9.74 -3.99 -22.82
CA VAL A 634 -10.88 -4.69 -22.26
C VAL A 634 -10.59 -4.83 -20.77
N SER A 635 -11.34 -4.10 -19.95
CA SER A 635 -11.09 -3.97 -18.53
C SER A 635 -12.39 -4.07 -17.76
N PRO A 636 -12.33 -4.36 -16.44
CA PRO A 636 -13.45 -4.15 -15.54
C PRO A 636 -14.05 -2.76 -15.79
N ARG A 637 -15.35 -2.74 -16.08
CA ARG A 637 -16.15 -1.53 -16.35
C ARG A 637 -16.06 -0.95 -17.77
N LEU A 638 -15.37 -1.60 -18.73
CA LEU A 638 -15.46 -1.18 -20.15
C LEU A 638 -16.91 -1.14 -20.62
N TRP A 639 -17.75 -2.06 -20.12
CA TRP A 639 -19.17 -2.15 -20.47
C TRP A 639 -19.97 -0.86 -20.19
N MET A 640 -19.51 0.00 -19.26
CA MET A 640 -20.09 1.33 -19.02
C MET A 640 -20.04 2.25 -20.23
N ARG A 641 -19.08 1.98 -21.11
CA ARG A 641 -18.80 2.75 -22.31
C ARG A 641 -19.38 2.12 -23.57
N LEU A 642 -19.76 0.84 -23.48
CA LEU A 642 -20.40 0.13 -24.56
C LEU A 642 -21.85 0.61 -24.70
N GLY A 643 -22.37 0.55 -25.93
CA GLY A 643 -23.68 1.08 -26.29
C GLY A 643 -24.86 0.31 -25.68
N THR A 644 -25.98 0.25 -26.40
CA THR A 644 -27.25 -0.27 -25.84
C THR A 644 -27.27 -1.76 -25.51
N ASP A 645 -26.29 -2.55 -25.96
CA ASP A 645 -26.21 -4.00 -25.72
C ASP A 645 -24.79 -4.47 -25.33
N PRO A 646 -24.34 -4.13 -24.11
CA PRO A 646 -22.99 -4.47 -23.66
C PRO A 646 -22.74 -5.98 -23.59
N ALA A 647 -23.73 -6.79 -23.20
CA ALA A 647 -23.58 -8.25 -23.10
C ALA A 647 -23.16 -8.88 -24.42
N THR A 648 -23.84 -8.52 -25.52
CA THR A 648 -23.52 -9.03 -26.85
C THR A 648 -22.13 -8.59 -27.30
N ILE A 649 -21.75 -7.34 -27.02
CA ILE A 649 -20.42 -6.82 -27.37
C ILE A 649 -19.32 -7.52 -26.56
N LEU A 650 -19.50 -7.74 -25.26
CA LEU A 650 -18.54 -8.47 -24.42
C LEU A 650 -18.37 -9.92 -24.89
N ARG A 651 -19.47 -10.61 -25.24
CA ARG A 651 -19.41 -11.96 -25.83
C ARG A 651 -18.68 -11.96 -27.17
N LYS A 652 -18.88 -10.91 -27.97
CA LYS A 652 -18.16 -10.72 -29.23
C LYS A 652 -16.67 -10.50 -29.00
N PHE A 653 -16.26 -9.70 -28.01
CA PHE A 653 -14.86 -9.53 -27.61
C PHE A 653 -14.24 -10.85 -27.13
N ALA A 654 -14.97 -11.62 -26.32
CA ALA A 654 -14.56 -12.96 -25.91
C ALA A 654 -14.35 -13.91 -27.10
N TYR A 655 -15.26 -13.87 -28.09
CA TYR A 655 -15.15 -14.67 -29.32
C TYR A 655 -13.92 -14.27 -30.13
N GLN A 656 -13.72 -12.97 -30.36
CA GLN A 656 -12.58 -12.44 -31.12
C GLN A 656 -11.24 -12.72 -30.43
N SER A 657 -11.20 -12.65 -29.09
CA SER A 657 -10.03 -13.01 -28.28
C SER A 657 -9.68 -14.49 -28.46
N THR A 658 -10.70 -15.36 -28.48
CA THR A 658 -10.50 -16.79 -28.76
C THR A 658 -10.02 -17.02 -30.19
N GLN A 659 -10.53 -16.26 -31.18
CA GLN A 659 -10.05 -16.35 -32.57
C GLN A 659 -8.59 -15.91 -32.69
N ALA A 660 -8.19 -14.86 -31.97
CA ALA A 660 -6.82 -14.40 -31.91
C ALA A 660 -5.89 -15.49 -31.34
N LEU A 661 -6.29 -16.13 -30.24
CA LEU A 661 -5.49 -17.20 -29.64
C LEU A 661 -5.42 -18.45 -30.53
N ASP A 662 -6.53 -18.84 -31.17
CA ASP A 662 -6.55 -19.95 -32.14
C ASP A 662 -5.61 -19.70 -33.31
N PHE A 663 -5.57 -18.47 -33.82
CA PHE A 663 -4.61 -18.08 -34.85
C PHE A 663 -3.16 -18.24 -34.38
N LEU A 664 -2.82 -17.79 -33.17
CA LEU A 664 -1.46 -17.94 -32.62
C LEU A 664 -1.09 -19.42 -32.45
N HIS A 665 -1.98 -20.22 -31.87
CA HIS A 665 -1.75 -21.64 -31.62
C HIS A 665 -1.62 -22.45 -32.91
N ASN A 666 -2.40 -22.14 -33.95
CA ASN A 666 -2.25 -22.74 -35.28
C ASN A 666 -0.89 -22.41 -35.92
N ASN A 667 -0.27 -21.29 -35.54
CA ASN A 667 1.09 -20.92 -35.93
C ASN A 667 2.17 -21.36 -34.92
N GLN A 668 1.81 -22.22 -33.95
CA GLN A 668 2.70 -22.77 -32.91
C GLN A 668 3.36 -21.70 -32.02
N ILE A 669 2.60 -20.63 -31.72
CA ILE A 669 3.01 -19.52 -30.88
C ILE A 669 2.09 -19.46 -29.65
N CYS A 670 2.68 -19.40 -28.46
CA CYS A 670 2.00 -19.03 -27.23
C CYS A 670 2.11 -17.52 -27.04
N HIS A 671 1.06 -16.90 -26.52
CA HIS A 671 1.10 -15.49 -26.14
C HIS A 671 1.90 -15.27 -24.86
N GLY A 672 1.75 -16.13 -23.85
CA GLY A 672 2.50 -16.07 -22.59
C GLY A 672 1.97 -15.08 -21.54
N ASP A 673 1.20 -14.07 -21.95
CA ASP A 673 0.54 -13.07 -21.09
C ASP A 673 -0.88 -12.75 -21.62
N PHE A 674 -1.70 -13.79 -21.80
CA PHE A 674 -3.01 -13.64 -22.42
C PHE A 674 -4.07 -13.15 -21.41
N ARG A 675 -4.24 -11.84 -21.32
CA ARG A 675 -5.08 -11.17 -20.31
C ARG A 675 -5.86 -9.99 -20.88
N PRO A 676 -6.97 -9.56 -20.23
CA PRO A 676 -7.76 -8.41 -20.71
C PRO A 676 -6.96 -7.12 -20.89
N SER A 677 -5.92 -6.87 -20.09
CA SER A 677 -5.02 -5.70 -20.24
C SER A 677 -4.30 -5.64 -21.58
N ASN A 678 -4.06 -6.80 -22.21
CA ASN A 678 -3.36 -6.95 -23.49
C ASN A 678 -4.34 -7.08 -24.67
N ILE A 679 -5.63 -6.86 -24.43
CA ILE A 679 -6.69 -6.92 -25.44
C ILE A 679 -7.31 -5.53 -25.54
N LEU A 680 -7.01 -4.78 -26.61
CA LEU A 680 -7.49 -3.40 -26.77
C LEU A 680 -8.62 -3.32 -27.79
N VAL A 681 -9.51 -2.35 -27.62
CA VAL A 681 -10.59 -2.07 -28.57
C VAL A 681 -10.03 -1.30 -29.76
N LYS A 682 -10.31 -1.73 -30.99
CA LYS A 682 -9.93 -0.98 -32.20
C LYS A 682 -10.69 0.32 -32.30
N LEU A 683 -10.01 1.34 -32.81
CA LEU A 683 -10.60 2.65 -33.07
C LEU A 683 -11.16 2.74 -34.49
N GLY A 684 -12.30 3.43 -34.63
CA GLY A 684 -12.96 3.72 -35.90
C GLY A 684 -13.03 5.23 -36.13
N ASN A 685 -12.95 5.65 -37.39
CA ASN A 685 -13.12 7.05 -37.83
C ASN A 685 -12.15 8.09 -37.25
N VAL A 686 -11.11 7.68 -36.50
CA VAL A 686 -10.12 8.61 -35.92
C VAL A 686 -9.29 9.32 -36.98
N ASP A 687 -9.06 8.69 -38.13
CA ASP A 687 -8.30 9.27 -39.24
C ASP A 687 -8.97 10.50 -39.89
N HIS A 688 -10.27 10.69 -39.66
CA HIS A 688 -11.02 11.85 -40.13
C HIS A 688 -10.84 13.08 -39.24
N LEU A 689 -10.37 12.90 -38.00
CA LEU A 689 -10.10 14.01 -37.11
C LEU A 689 -8.84 14.74 -37.56
N SER A 690 -8.92 16.06 -37.60
CA SER A 690 -7.71 16.89 -37.58
C SER A 690 -6.93 16.66 -36.29
N GLU A 691 -5.65 17.02 -36.30
CA GLU A 691 -4.80 16.81 -35.13
C GLU A 691 -5.28 17.61 -33.91
N ASP A 692 -5.74 18.84 -34.12
CA ASP A 692 -6.33 19.68 -33.07
C ASP A 692 -7.59 19.03 -32.48
N GLU A 693 -8.45 18.43 -33.31
CA GLU A 693 -9.66 17.73 -32.84
C GLU A 693 -9.30 16.48 -32.03
N LEU A 694 -8.31 15.70 -32.49
CA LEU A 694 -7.86 14.51 -31.76
C LEU A 694 -7.24 14.88 -30.41
N LEU A 695 -6.35 15.88 -30.39
CA LEU A 695 -5.73 16.38 -29.16
C LEU A 695 -6.73 17.06 -28.23
N SER A 696 -7.82 17.65 -28.74
CA SER A 696 -8.89 18.18 -27.89
C SER A 696 -9.61 17.09 -27.08
N GLN A 697 -9.60 15.84 -27.57
CA GLN A 697 -10.15 14.69 -26.86
C GLN A 697 -9.12 14.03 -25.94
N LEU A 698 -7.89 13.81 -26.42
CA LEU A 698 -6.85 13.10 -25.69
C LEU A 698 -6.14 13.96 -24.63
N GLY A 699 -6.15 15.28 -24.81
CA GLY A 699 -5.27 16.21 -24.10
C GLY A 699 -4.09 16.64 -24.98
N GLN A 700 -3.50 17.77 -24.64
CA GLN A 700 -2.26 18.24 -25.27
C GLN A 700 -1.05 17.51 -24.64
N PRO A 701 0.02 17.23 -25.41
CA PRO A 701 1.23 16.62 -24.86
C PRO A 701 1.79 17.47 -23.72
N GLU A 702 1.96 16.86 -22.54
CA GLU A 702 2.58 17.50 -21.39
C GLU A 702 4.05 17.06 -21.32
N GLU A 703 4.96 18.01 -21.53
CA GLU A 703 6.40 17.80 -21.56
C GLU A 703 7.02 18.01 -20.17
N VAL A 704 7.85 17.06 -19.72
CA VAL A 704 8.67 17.19 -18.52
C VAL A 704 10.14 17.31 -18.96
N GLN A 705 10.72 18.49 -18.76
CA GLN A 705 12.06 18.82 -19.28
C GLN A 705 13.16 18.01 -18.58
N VAL A 706 14.20 17.63 -19.31
CA VAL A 706 15.42 17.00 -18.75
C VAL A 706 16.51 18.04 -18.65
N GLN A 707 17.24 18.04 -17.52
CA GLN A 707 18.35 18.97 -17.27
C GLN A 707 19.57 18.22 -16.77
N THR A 708 20.75 18.83 -16.89
CA THR A 708 21.99 18.32 -16.29
C THR A 708 22.24 19.01 -14.94
N GLU A 709 22.74 18.28 -13.95
CA GLU A 709 23.16 18.85 -12.66
C GLU A 709 24.30 19.86 -12.83
N SER A 710 25.14 19.70 -13.86
CA SER A 710 26.27 20.59 -14.14
C SER A 710 25.85 21.89 -14.86
N GLY A 711 24.63 21.97 -15.38
CA GLY A 711 24.18 23.04 -16.29
C GLY A 711 24.83 23.00 -17.67
N GLU A 712 25.56 21.92 -17.99
CA GLU A 712 26.15 21.65 -19.31
C GLU A 712 25.10 21.10 -20.29
N GLU A 713 25.43 21.04 -21.58
CA GLU A 713 24.54 20.45 -22.60
C GLU A 713 24.22 18.98 -22.29
N LEU A 714 22.97 18.56 -22.55
CA LEU A 714 22.55 17.17 -22.35
C LEU A 714 23.39 16.20 -23.20
N PRO A 715 23.79 15.04 -22.64
CA PRO A 715 24.38 13.97 -23.42
C PRO A 715 23.48 13.59 -24.60
N ALA A 716 24.07 13.24 -25.75
CA ALA A 716 23.29 12.83 -26.92
C ALA A 716 22.38 11.62 -26.61
N SER A 717 22.79 10.75 -25.68
CA SER A 717 22.00 9.62 -25.18
C SER A 717 20.72 10.02 -24.46
N SER A 718 20.66 11.23 -23.88
CA SER A 718 19.54 11.71 -23.08
C SER A 718 18.50 12.44 -23.93
N PRO A 719 17.19 12.27 -23.65
CA PRO A 719 16.16 13.09 -24.26
C PRO A 719 16.18 14.52 -23.69
N ARG A 720 15.68 15.47 -24.48
CA ARG A 720 15.48 16.88 -24.08
C ARG A 720 14.36 17.03 -23.06
N TYR A 721 13.31 16.24 -23.22
CA TYR A 721 12.15 16.15 -22.35
C TYR A 721 11.53 14.77 -22.53
N LEU A 722 10.73 14.35 -21.53
CA LEU A 722 9.83 13.22 -21.63
C LEU A 722 8.39 13.72 -21.77
N VAL A 723 7.47 12.86 -22.21
CA VAL A 723 6.06 13.23 -22.48
C VAL A 723 5.14 12.33 -21.68
N GLN A 724 4.15 12.91 -20.99
CA GLN A 724 3.11 12.15 -20.30
C GLN A 724 2.27 11.32 -21.29
N PRO A 725 1.98 10.03 -21.02
CA PRO A 725 1.10 9.23 -21.87
C PRO A 725 -0.30 9.85 -22.00
N ALA A 726 -0.87 9.81 -23.21
CA ALA A 726 -2.23 10.24 -23.46
C ALA A 726 -3.24 9.34 -22.75
N ASP A 727 -4.27 9.95 -22.14
CA ASP A 727 -5.39 9.23 -21.55
C ASP A 727 -6.39 8.84 -22.66
N ILE A 728 -6.15 7.67 -23.27
CA ILE A 728 -7.00 7.13 -24.34
C ILE A 728 -8.45 6.90 -23.89
N SER A 729 -8.69 6.84 -22.57
CA SER A 729 -10.04 6.68 -22.03
C SER A 729 -10.93 7.90 -22.28
N ARG A 730 -10.36 9.08 -22.54
CA ARG A 730 -11.10 10.32 -22.82
C ARG A 730 -11.71 10.38 -24.21
N LEU A 731 -11.22 9.56 -25.15
CA LEU A 731 -11.75 9.51 -26.50
C LEU A 731 -13.24 9.14 -26.46
N GLY A 732 -14.08 9.80 -27.25
CA GLY A 732 -15.52 9.56 -27.28
C GLY A 732 -15.89 8.10 -27.62
N ASN A 733 -16.99 7.60 -27.07
CA ASN A 733 -17.43 6.21 -27.31
C ASN A 733 -17.79 5.95 -28.78
N GLU A 734 -18.09 7.00 -29.56
CA GLU A 734 -18.35 6.93 -31.01
C GLU A 734 -17.14 6.49 -31.85
N PHE A 735 -15.94 6.56 -31.29
CA PHE A 735 -14.71 6.09 -31.92
C PHE A 735 -14.35 4.66 -31.54
N LEU A 736 -15.02 4.06 -30.55
CA LEU A 736 -14.80 2.67 -30.16
C LEU A 736 -15.57 1.75 -31.10
N THR A 737 -14.87 0.81 -31.70
CA THR A 737 -15.50 -0.23 -32.51
C THR A 737 -15.88 -1.45 -31.66
N GLU A 738 -16.60 -2.38 -32.26
CA GLU A 738 -16.86 -3.70 -31.67
C GLU A 738 -15.83 -4.75 -32.15
N GLU A 739 -14.59 -4.32 -32.41
CA GLU A 739 -13.47 -5.19 -32.73
C GLU A 739 -12.33 -4.99 -31.73
N ILE A 740 -11.68 -6.09 -31.34
CA ILE A 740 -10.49 -6.07 -30.48
C ILE A 740 -9.20 -6.20 -31.28
N CYS A 741 -8.09 -5.96 -30.62
CA CYS A 741 -6.75 -6.24 -31.09
C CYS A 741 -5.90 -6.69 -29.89
N VAL A 742 -5.32 -7.88 -30.00
CA VAL A 742 -4.39 -8.43 -29.02
C VAL A 742 -3.00 -7.86 -29.28
N ILE A 743 -2.37 -7.36 -28.22
CA ILE A 743 -1.08 -6.68 -28.24
C ILE A 743 -0.09 -7.36 -27.30
N ASP A 744 1.13 -6.81 -27.27
CA ASP A 744 2.18 -7.14 -26.32
C ASP A 744 2.67 -8.59 -26.35
N PHE A 745 3.45 -8.88 -27.40
CA PHE A 745 4.04 -10.20 -27.64
C PHE A 745 5.45 -10.33 -27.06
N GLY A 746 5.84 -9.47 -26.11
CA GLY A 746 7.16 -9.51 -25.46
C GLY A 746 7.42 -10.81 -24.69
N GLU A 747 6.37 -11.38 -24.09
CA GLU A 747 6.40 -12.66 -23.36
C GLU A 747 6.01 -13.86 -24.25
N SER A 748 5.80 -13.65 -25.54
CA SER A 748 5.38 -14.71 -26.47
C SER A 748 6.53 -15.64 -26.82
N PHE A 749 6.22 -16.92 -26.99
CA PHE A 749 7.21 -17.95 -27.28
C PHE A 749 6.69 -19.01 -28.25
N ARG A 750 7.60 -19.73 -28.92
CA ARG A 750 7.23 -20.85 -29.78
C ARG A 750 6.99 -22.10 -28.94
N PHE A 751 6.05 -22.95 -29.35
CA PHE A 751 5.75 -24.20 -28.65
C PHE A 751 7.00 -25.10 -28.48
N SER A 752 7.93 -25.01 -29.43
CA SER A 752 9.19 -25.77 -29.42
C SER A 752 10.27 -25.19 -28.51
N SER A 753 10.06 -24.02 -27.92
CA SER A 753 11.05 -23.27 -27.14
C SER A 753 10.36 -22.50 -26.00
N PRO A 754 9.74 -23.21 -25.04
CA PRO A 754 9.15 -22.57 -23.87
C PRO A 754 10.22 -21.86 -23.02
N PRO A 755 9.88 -20.73 -22.38
CA PRO A 755 10.77 -20.05 -21.44
C PRO A 755 10.95 -20.85 -20.14
N GLU A 756 11.89 -20.40 -19.29
CA GLU A 756 12.09 -20.99 -17.96
C GLU A 756 10.96 -20.61 -16.97
N ASP A 757 10.35 -19.43 -17.16
CA ASP A 757 9.27 -18.90 -16.34
C ASP A 757 8.26 -18.10 -17.19
N LEU A 758 7.03 -17.96 -16.70
CA LEU A 758 6.00 -17.12 -17.31
C LEU A 758 5.88 -15.82 -16.51
N GLY A 759 6.17 -14.67 -17.13
CA GLY A 759 6.05 -13.34 -16.52
C GLY A 759 4.61 -12.85 -16.29
N ILE A 760 3.62 -13.73 -16.34
CA ILE A 760 2.19 -13.41 -16.19
C ILE A 760 1.80 -13.30 -14.70
N PRO A 761 0.89 -12.39 -14.31
CA PRO A 761 0.44 -12.29 -12.92
C PRO A 761 -0.17 -13.57 -12.36
N GLU A 762 0.09 -13.82 -11.07
CA GLU A 762 -0.21 -15.09 -10.39
C GLU A 762 -1.66 -15.54 -10.54
N ASN A 763 -2.61 -14.62 -10.57
CA ASN A 763 -4.04 -14.92 -10.71
C ASN A 763 -4.46 -15.45 -12.09
N TYR A 764 -3.55 -15.48 -13.07
CA TYR A 764 -3.75 -16.14 -14.37
C TYR A 764 -2.86 -17.38 -14.54
N LEU A 765 -2.00 -17.69 -13.56
CA LEU A 765 -1.16 -18.88 -13.61
C LEU A 765 -1.99 -20.15 -13.44
N PRO A 766 -1.76 -21.19 -14.25
CA PRO A 766 -2.40 -22.46 -14.06
C PRO A 766 -1.77 -23.24 -12.89
N PRO A 767 -2.50 -24.19 -12.29
CA PRO A 767 -2.05 -24.91 -11.09
C PRO A 767 -0.76 -25.72 -11.31
N GLU A 768 -0.49 -26.22 -12.52
CA GLU A 768 0.77 -26.91 -12.81
C GLU A 768 2.00 -26.01 -12.71
N ILE A 769 1.86 -24.70 -12.91
CA ILE A 769 2.96 -23.74 -12.71
C ILE A 769 3.09 -23.43 -11.22
N LEU A 770 1.98 -23.15 -10.53
CA LEU A 770 1.97 -22.89 -9.07
C LEU A 770 2.52 -24.06 -8.24
N LEU A 771 2.34 -25.29 -8.73
CA LEU A 771 2.84 -26.52 -8.10
C LEU A 771 4.20 -26.98 -8.65
N GLU A 772 4.87 -26.14 -9.43
CA GLU A 772 6.22 -26.37 -9.97
C GLU A 772 6.33 -27.74 -10.66
N CYS A 773 5.37 -28.07 -11.52
CA CYS A 773 5.41 -29.31 -12.28
C CYS A 773 6.47 -29.23 -13.40
N PRO A 774 7.25 -30.32 -13.62
CA PRO A 774 8.20 -30.35 -14.74
C PRO A 774 7.50 -30.21 -16.08
N GLU A 775 8.11 -29.50 -17.03
CA GLU A 775 7.60 -29.30 -18.41
C GLU A 775 6.17 -28.70 -18.44
N ALA A 776 5.82 -27.88 -17.44
CA ALA A 776 4.49 -27.30 -17.30
C ALA A 776 4.20 -26.16 -18.29
N ILE A 777 5.23 -25.44 -18.75
CA ILE A 777 5.07 -24.27 -19.63
C ILE A 777 4.78 -24.72 -21.06
N GLY A 778 3.65 -24.29 -21.61
CA GLY A 778 3.24 -24.59 -22.98
C GLY A 778 1.88 -23.97 -23.34
N PRO A 779 1.28 -24.37 -24.49
CA PRO A 779 0.03 -23.77 -24.97
C PRO A 779 -1.15 -23.95 -24.02
N ALA A 780 -1.11 -24.95 -23.14
CA ALA A 780 -2.16 -25.15 -22.15
C ALA A 780 -2.20 -24.04 -21.10
N CYS A 781 -1.09 -23.33 -20.85
CA CYS A 781 -1.06 -22.17 -19.97
C CYS A 781 -1.89 -21.02 -20.55
N ASP A 782 -1.75 -20.74 -21.86
CA ASP A 782 -2.59 -19.77 -22.56
C ASP A 782 -4.07 -20.15 -22.51
N LEU A 783 -4.42 -21.44 -22.56
CA LEU A 783 -5.81 -21.90 -22.48
C LEU A 783 -6.41 -21.69 -21.09
N TRP A 784 -5.61 -21.81 -20.03
CA TRP A 784 -6.03 -21.45 -18.68
C TRP A 784 -6.23 -19.94 -18.54
N ALA A 785 -5.26 -19.16 -19.02
CA ALA A 785 -5.34 -17.70 -19.04
C ALA A 785 -6.52 -17.21 -19.91
N LEU A 786 -6.84 -17.90 -21.01
CA LEU A 786 -8.04 -17.69 -21.80
C LEU A 786 -9.30 -17.92 -20.95
N GLY A 787 -9.38 -19.00 -20.18
CA GLY A 787 -10.52 -19.23 -19.27
C GLY A 787 -10.73 -18.07 -18.30
N CYS A 788 -9.66 -17.59 -17.66
CA CYS A 788 -9.70 -16.43 -16.76
C CYS A 788 -10.13 -15.17 -17.52
N THR A 789 -9.58 -14.95 -18.71
CA THR A 789 -9.89 -13.82 -19.59
C THR A 789 -11.34 -13.83 -20.05
N LEU A 790 -11.89 -14.98 -20.46
CA LEU A 790 -13.30 -15.08 -20.90
C LEU A 790 -14.26 -14.77 -19.76
N PHE A 791 -13.96 -15.26 -18.55
CA PHE A 791 -14.72 -14.91 -17.36
C PHE A 791 -14.66 -13.41 -17.10
N GLU A 792 -13.46 -12.82 -17.08
CA GLU A 792 -13.29 -11.40 -16.75
C GLU A 792 -13.87 -10.45 -17.81
N ILE A 793 -13.75 -10.78 -19.10
CA ILE A 793 -14.42 -10.05 -20.17
C ILE A 793 -15.93 -10.09 -19.94
N ARG A 794 -16.50 -11.24 -19.56
CA ARG A 794 -17.95 -11.36 -19.46
C ARG A 794 -18.53 -10.81 -18.15
N GLU A 795 -17.87 -11.09 -17.03
CA GLU A 795 -18.31 -10.74 -15.67
C GLU A 795 -17.73 -9.42 -15.19
N GLN A 796 -16.80 -8.82 -15.96
CA GLN A 796 -16.19 -7.51 -15.69
C GLN A 796 -15.50 -7.44 -14.32
N LEU A 797 -15.10 -8.61 -13.81
CA LEU A 797 -14.38 -8.87 -12.56
C LEU A 797 -13.44 -10.07 -12.78
N PRO A 798 -12.22 -10.07 -12.23
CA PRO A 798 -11.34 -11.23 -12.30
C PRO A 798 -11.97 -12.47 -11.63
N LEU A 799 -11.74 -13.66 -12.21
CA LEU A 799 -12.23 -14.92 -11.62
C LEU A 799 -11.62 -15.18 -10.23
N PHE A 800 -10.32 -14.91 -10.12
CA PHE A 800 -9.53 -15.05 -8.91
C PHE A 800 -9.23 -13.63 -8.37
N TYR A 801 -10.09 -13.15 -7.46
CA TYR A 801 -10.06 -11.79 -6.92
C TYR A 801 -9.78 -11.80 -5.42
N MET A 802 -8.97 -10.85 -4.93
CA MET A 802 -8.58 -10.72 -3.51
C MET A 802 -7.89 -11.96 -2.92
N ILE A 803 -6.99 -12.57 -3.71
CA ILE A 803 -6.19 -13.71 -3.30
C ILE A 803 -4.76 -13.24 -3.06
N TYR A 804 -4.21 -13.54 -1.88
CA TYR A 804 -2.99 -12.90 -1.38
C TYR A 804 -1.78 -13.83 -1.32
N ASP A 805 -1.98 -15.12 -1.53
CA ASP A 805 -0.94 -16.12 -1.61
C ASP A 805 -1.34 -17.30 -2.51
N LYS A 806 -0.34 -18.06 -2.95
CA LYS A 806 -0.51 -19.18 -3.87
C LYS A 806 -1.42 -20.30 -3.34
N ASP A 807 -1.46 -20.51 -2.02
CA ASP A 807 -2.21 -21.62 -1.42
C ASP A 807 -3.70 -21.27 -1.34
N GLU A 808 -4.03 -20.01 -1.08
CA GLU A 808 -5.39 -19.48 -1.23
C GLU A 808 -5.87 -19.53 -2.69
N LEU A 809 -4.98 -19.26 -3.65
CA LEU A 809 -5.31 -19.39 -5.08
C LEU A 809 -5.64 -20.84 -5.47
N LEU A 810 -4.79 -21.79 -5.07
CA LEU A 810 -5.03 -23.22 -5.28
C LEU A 810 -6.30 -23.70 -4.59
N ALA A 811 -6.61 -23.16 -3.41
CA ALA A 811 -7.84 -23.44 -2.70
C ALA A 811 -9.10 -23.01 -3.46
N GLU A 812 -9.12 -21.78 -3.97
CA GLU A 812 -10.24 -21.28 -4.80
C GLU A 812 -10.37 -22.07 -6.12
N MET A 813 -9.24 -22.44 -6.75
CA MET A 813 -9.27 -23.33 -7.92
C MET A 813 -9.97 -24.66 -7.60
N VAL A 814 -9.71 -25.26 -6.42
CA VAL A 814 -10.35 -26.51 -6.00
C VAL A 814 -11.83 -26.32 -5.68
N ARG A 815 -12.22 -25.18 -5.10
CA ARG A 815 -13.64 -24.85 -4.88
C ARG A 815 -14.41 -24.76 -6.18
N PHE A 816 -13.85 -24.09 -7.19
CA PHE A 816 -14.52 -23.92 -8.48
C PHE A 816 -14.51 -25.19 -9.32
N PHE A 817 -13.39 -25.94 -9.36
CA PHE A 817 -13.18 -26.98 -10.38
C PHE A 817 -13.03 -28.40 -9.81
N GLY A 818 -13.13 -28.55 -8.49
CA GLY A 818 -13.07 -29.83 -7.78
C GLY A 818 -11.66 -30.22 -7.36
N LYS A 819 -11.52 -31.41 -6.76
CA LYS A 819 -10.24 -31.90 -6.21
C LYS A 819 -9.16 -32.00 -7.28
N LEU A 820 -7.93 -31.54 -6.98
CA LEU A 820 -6.76 -31.74 -7.85
C LEU A 820 -6.50 -33.24 -8.08
N PRO A 821 -5.86 -33.62 -9.21
CA PRO A 821 -5.38 -34.99 -9.41
C PRO A 821 -4.50 -35.44 -8.25
N GLU A 822 -4.57 -36.72 -7.86
CA GLU A 822 -3.90 -37.19 -6.64
C GLU A 822 -2.40 -36.92 -6.63
N SER A 823 -1.72 -36.98 -7.79
CA SER A 823 -0.31 -36.65 -7.95
C SER A 823 0.05 -35.19 -7.64
N TRP A 824 -0.91 -34.28 -7.75
CA TRP A 824 -0.77 -32.85 -7.46
C TRP A 824 -1.31 -32.54 -6.06
N TRP A 825 -2.40 -33.21 -5.67
CA TRP A 825 -2.98 -33.12 -4.33
C TRP A 825 -1.94 -33.40 -3.25
N VAL A 826 -1.14 -34.48 -3.40
CA VAL A 826 -0.11 -34.80 -2.39
C VAL A 826 1.08 -33.82 -2.38
N LYS A 827 1.33 -33.08 -3.46
CA LYS A 827 2.39 -32.06 -3.53
C LYS A 827 2.01 -30.78 -2.79
N TRP A 828 0.71 -30.48 -2.73
CA TRP A 828 0.22 -29.29 -2.05
C TRP A 828 0.19 -29.52 -0.54
N GLU A 829 1.22 -29.08 0.17
CA GLU A 829 1.38 -29.31 1.62
C GLU A 829 0.31 -28.58 2.44
N ALA A 830 0.01 -27.32 2.09
CA ALA A 830 -0.94 -26.48 2.82
C ALA A 830 -2.41 -26.90 2.64
N ARG A 831 -2.73 -27.87 1.77
CA ARG A 831 -4.11 -28.31 1.48
C ARG A 831 -4.92 -28.67 2.72
N GLU A 832 -4.26 -29.20 3.76
CA GLU A 832 -4.90 -29.69 4.99
C GLU A 832 -5.45 -28.54 5.85
N GLU A 833 -5.05 -27.30 5.57
CA GLU A 833 -5.64 -26.09 6.17
C GLU A 833 -7.01 -25.72 5.55
N TYR A 834 -7.28 -26.23 4.34
CA TYR A 834 -8.42 -25.82 3.53
C TYR A 834 -9.43 -26.94 3.31
N PHE A 835 -8.97 -28.18 3.16
CA PHE A 835 -9.80 -29.34 2.80
C PHE A 835 -9.55 -30.55 3.70
N ASP A 836 -10.58 -31.36 3.90
CA ASP A 836 -10.45 -32.68 4.51
C ASP A 836 -9.82 -33.71 3.55
N ALA A 837 -9.63 -34.94 4.04
CA ALA A 837 -9.03 -36.03 3.26
C ALA A 837 -9.82 -36.38 1.99
N ASP A 838 -11.13 -36.11 1.97
CA ASP A 838 -12.01 -36.35 0.82
C ASP A 838 -12.06 -35.14 -0.14
N GLY A 839 -11.34 -34.05 0.16
CA GLY A 839 -11.31 -32.82 -0.62
C GLY A 839 -12.50 -31.89 -0.36
N LYS A 840 -13.19 -32.07 0.77
CA LYS A 840 -14.29 -31.20 1.17
C LYS A 840 -13.77 -30.00 1.96
N TRP A 841 -14.27 -28.82 1.63
CA TRP A 841 -13.91 -27.57 2.30
C TRP A 841 -14.15 -27.64 3.81
N LEU A 842 -13.15 -27.23 4.59
CA LEU A 842 -13.18 -27.29 6.06
C LEU A 842 -13.94 -26.12 6.69
N ARG A 843 -14.14 -25.01 5.97
CA ARG A 843 -14.83 -23.83 6.51
C ARG A 843 -16.35 -23.95 6.30
N ASP A 844 -17.13 -23.66 7.33
CA ASP A 844 -18.58 -23.43 7.19
C ASP A 844 -18.82 -22.09 6.48
N GLU A 845 -18.95 -22.13 5.15
CA GLU A 845 -19.33 -21.01 4.28
C GLU A 845 -20.52 -21.45 3.38
N GLU A 846 -21.21 -20.49 2.76
CA GLU A 846 -22.21 -20.77 1.72
C GLU A 846 -21.59 -21.64 0.61
N ASP A 847 -22.43 -22.44 -0.08
CA ASP A 847 -22.04 -23.23 -1.25
C ASP A 847 -21.53 -22.28 -2.36
N TRP A 848 -20.24 -21.95 -2.32
CA TRP A 848 -19.56 -21.15 -3.34
C TRP A 848 -19.14 -22.05 -4.49
N SER A 849 -19.63 -21.76 -5.69
CA SER A 849 -19.32 -22.50 -6.91
C SER A 849 -19.23 -21.56 -8.11
N LEU A 850 -18.78 -22.09 -9.25
CA LEU A 850 -18.71 -21.31 -10.48
C LEU A 850 -20.12 -20.85 -10.92
N GLU A 851 -21.14 -21.68 -10.72
CA GLU A 851 -22.53 -21.33 -11.02
C GLU A 851 -23.02 -20.18 -10.13
N VAL A 852 -22.63 -20.17 -8.85
CA VAL A 852 -22.96 -19.07 -7.95
C VAL A 852 -22.28 -17.79 -8.39
N ALA A 853 -20.99 -17.84 -8.73
CA ALA A 853 -20.25 -16.68 -9.25
C ALA A 853 -20.92 -16.10 -10.50
N LEU A 854 -21.30 -16.94 -11.47
CA LEU A 854 -21.96 -16.53 -12.71
C LEU A 854 -23.42 -16.09 -12.53
N SER A 855 -24.05 -16.44 -11.42
CA SER A 855 -25.45 -16.08 -11.15
C SER A 855 -25.64 -14.62 -10.72
N LYS A 856 -24.58 -14.01 -10.17
CA LYS A 856 -24.63 -12.67 -9.58
C LYS A 856 -24.72 -11.60 -10.69
N PRO A 857 -25.62 -10.61 -10.59
CA PRO A 857 -25.63 -9.48 -11.50
C PRO A 857 -24.38 -8.63 -11.34
N ILE A 858 -23.94 -8.00 -12.43
CA ILE A 858 -22.93 -6.95 -12.41
C ILE A 858 -23.66 -5.63 -12.20
N GLU A 859 -23.46 -5.00 -11.05
CA GLU A 859 -24.21 -3.82 -10.66
C GLU A 859 -23.32 -2.58 -10.50
N ILE A 860 -23.70 -1.50 -11.18
CA ILE A 860 -23.13 -0.17 -11.02
C ILE A 860 -24.14 0.67 -10.29
N PHE A 861 -23.65 1.38 -9.29
CA PHE A 861 -24.46 2.30 -8.54
C PHE A 861 -24.00 3.73 -8.77
N ASP A 862 -24.93 4.68 -8.73
CA ASP A 862 -24.56 6.09 -8.71
C ASP A 862 -23.87 6.43 -7.40
N ALA A 863 -22.78 7.19 -7.46
CA ALA A 863 -22.12 7.71 -6.27
C ALA A 863 -23.08 8.60 -5.45
N GLY A 864 -23.06 8.46 -4.13
CA GLY A 864 -23.88 9.25 -3.21
C GLY A 864 -25.33 8.75 -3.07
N GLU A 865 -26.29 9.67 -2.85
CA GLU A 865 -27.68 9.34 -2.44
C GLU A 865 -28.51 8.53 -3.45
N LYS A 866 -28.11 8.50 -4.73
CA LYS A 866 -28.84 7.78 -5.78
C LYS A 866 -28.59 6.27 -5.79
N TYR A 867 -27.60 5.76 -5.07
CA TYR A 867 -27.37 4.31 -4.87
C TYR A 867 -28.62 3.60 -4.31
N LYS A 868 -29.38 4.28 -3.44
CA LYS A 868 -30.60 3.73 -2.80
C LYS A 868 -31.78 3.56 -3.75
N GLU A 869 -31.69 4.12 -4.95
CA GLU A 869 -32.68 3.93 -6.00
C GLU A 869 -32.50 2.59 -6.74
N GLY A 870 -31.49 1.81 -6.34
CA GLY A 870 -31.06 0.57 -6.97
C GLY A 870 -29.82 0.81 -7.86
N PRO A 871 -29.31 -0.25 -8.51
CA PRO A 871 -28.21 -0.11 -9.45
C PRO A 871 -28.60 0.86 -10.57
N LYS A 872 -27.77 1.87 -10.80
CA LYS A 872 -27.84 2.79 -11.95
C LYS A 872 -27.85 2.01 -13.26
N GLN A 873 -27.03 0.97 -13.32
CA GLN A 873 -26.97 0.02 -14.42
C GLN A 873 -26.72 -1.35 -13.81
N SER A 874 -27.49 -2.34 -14.23
CA SER A 874 -27.25 -3.74 -13.88
C SER A 874 -27.15 -4.55 -15.16
N LEU A 875 -26.15 -5.42 -15.24
CA LEU A 875 -25.96 -6.37 -16.32
C LEU A 875 -26.14 -7.77 -15.75
N GLN A 876 -27.33 -8.33 -15.97
CA GLN A 876 -27.64 -9.70 -15.56
C GLN A 876 -27.32 -10.67 -16.70
N THR A 877 -26.49 -11.66 -16.43
CA THR A 877 -26.25 -12.78 -17.34
C THR A 877 -27.50 -13.69 -17.36
N PRO A 878 -28.11 -13.99 -18.53
CA PRO A 878 -29.23 -14.93 -18.62
C PRO A 878 -28.84 -16.33 -18.14
N GLU A 879 -29.73 -17.05 -17.43
CA GLU A 879 -29.43 -18.39 -16.91
C GLU A 879 -28.93 -19.38 -17.97
N THR A 880 -29.43 -19.28 -19.20
CA THR A 880 -28.97 -20.12 -20.33
C THR A 880 -27.53 -19.83 -20.69
N GLU A 881 -27.13 -18.55 -20.62
CA GLU A 881 -25.75 -18.13 -20.83
C GLU A 881 -24.85 -18.57 -19.67
N GLN A 882 -25.30 -18.39 -18.42
CA GLN A 882 -24.55 -18.82 -17.23
C GLN A 882 -24.18 -20.30 -17.31
N LYS A 883 -25.15 -21.16 -17.65
CA LYS A 883 -24.94 -22.62 -17.80
C LYS A 883 -23.93 -22.95 -18.90
N LEU A 884 -24.02 -22.27 -20.03
CA LEU A 884 -23.13 -22.50 -21.17
C LEU A 884 -21.72 -21.94 -20.91
N LEU A 885 -21.59 -20.82 -20.22
CA LEU A 885 -20.30 -20.28 -19.80
C LEU A 885 -19.66 -21.18 -18.74
N ALA A 886 -20.42 -21.64 -17.74
CA ALA A 886 -19.93 -22.61 -16.76
C ALA A 886 -19.39 -23.88 -17.43
N ASP A 887 -20.16 -24.50 -18.34
CA ASP A 887 -19.72 -25.69 -19.10
C ASP A 887 -18.44 -25.42 -19.90
N LEU A 888 -18.31 -24.25 -20.53
CA LEU A 888 -17.09 -23.87 -21.23
C LEU A 888 -15.89 -23.78 -20.28
N LEU A 889 -16.05 -23.05 -19.17
CA LEU A 889 -15.00 -22.84 -18.19
C LEU A 889 -14.58 -24.15 -17.52
N TYR A 890 -15.50 -25.05 -17.17
CA TYR A 890 -15.16 -26.38 -16.65
C TYR A 890 -14.29 -27.22 -17.59
N ARG A 891 -14.41 -27.02 -18.91
CA ARG A 891 -13.62 -27.72 -19.91
C ARG A 891 -12.28 -27.02 -20.17
N LEU A 892 -12.20 -25.70 -20.01
CA LEU A 892 -10.94 -24.93 -20.07
C LEU A 892 -10.08 -25.12 -18.81
N PHE A 893 -10.70 -25.21 -17.63
CA PHE A 893 -10.02 -25.36 -16.34
C PHE A 893 -9.80 -26.83 -15.94
N LYS A 894 -9.75 -27.75 -16.92
CA LYS A 894 -9.30 -29.12 -16.66
C LYS A 894 -7.88 -29.09 -16.12
N TYR A 895 -7.67 -29.77 -14.99
CA TYR A 895 -6.35 -29.83 -14.36
C TYR A 895 -5.33 -30.52 -15.24
N ASP A 896 -5.67 -31.65 -15.86
CA ASP A 896 -4.78 -32.23 -16.88
C ASP A 896 -4.70 -31.27 -18.08
N PRO A 897 -3.52 -30.67 -18.35
CA PRO A 897 -3.39 -29.67 -19.42
C PRO A 897 -3.75 -30.22 -20.81
N ARG A 898 -3.69 -31.55 -20.99
CA ARG A 898 -4.02 -32.25 -22.25
C ARG A 898 -5.52 -32.46 -22.45
N GLU A 899 -6.31 -32.30 -21.40
CA GLU A 899 -7.78 -32.41 -21.44
C GLU A 899 -8.47 -31.05 -21.62
N ARG A 900 -7.73 -29.94 -21.57
CA ARG A 900 -8.25 -28.61 -21.84
C ARG A 900 -8.67 -28.50 -23.30
N LEU A 901 -9.78 -27.80 -23.56
CA LEU A 901 -10.21 -27.51 -24.92
C LEU A 901 -9.15 -26.72 -25.67
N SER A 902 -8.89 -27.06 -26.93
CA SER A 902 -8.13 -26.19 -27.81
C SER A 902 -8.92 -24.91 -28.11
N ALA A 903 -8.25 -23.83 -28.52
CA ALA A 903 -8.92 -22.59 -28.92
C ALA A 903 -9.96 -22.82 -30.05
N GLU A 904 -9.65 -23.69 -31.02
CA GLU A 904 -10.58 -24.13 -32.07
C GLU A 904 -11.86 -24.78 -31.50
N GLU A 905 -11.73 -25.62 -30.46
CA GLU A 905 -12.86 -26.26 -29.79
C GLU A 905 -13.68 -25.26 -28.97
N VAL A 906 -13.02 -24.30 -28.32
CA VAL A 906 -13.69 -23.19 -27.61
C VAL A 906 -14.53 -22.36 -28.58
N LEU A 907 -14.01 -22.03 -29.77
CA LEU A 907 -14.77 -21.30 -30.81
C LEU A 907 -16.03 -22.04 -31.27
N ARG A 908 -16.03 -23.37 -31.20
CA ARG A 908 -17.18 -24.20 -31.58
C ARG A 908 -18.20 -24.35 -30.46
N HIS A 909 -17.89 -23.90 -29.24
CA HIS A 909 -18.74 -24.05 -28.07
C HIS A 909 -20.09 -23.33 -28.25
N GLU A 910 -21.15 -23.89 -27.66
CA GLU A 910 -22.51 -23.35 -27.80
C GLU A 910 -22.68 -21.96 -27.17
N TRP A 911 -21.83 -21.60 -26.20
CA TRP A 911 -21.83 -20.27 -25.57
C TRP A 911 -21.65 -19.12 -26.57
N PHE A 912 -20.86 -19.33 -27.63
CA PHE A 912 -20.65 -18.35 -28.71
C PHE A 912 -21.74 -18.35 -29.79
N ARG A 913 -22.73 -19.25 -29.71
CA ARG A 913 -23.86 -19.33 -30.66
C ARG A 913 -25.15 -18.70 -30.12
N LEU A 914 -25.10 -18.12 -28.92
CA LEU A 914 -26.21 -17.49 -28.22
C LEU A 914 -26.64 -16.16 -28.84
#